data_AF-C6BLH3-F1
#
_entry.id   AF-C6BLH3-F1
#
_cell.length_a   1.000
_cell.length_b   1.000
_cell.length_c   1.000
_cell.angle_alpha   90.00
_cell.angle_beta   90.00
_cell.angle_gamma   90.00
#
_symmetry.space_group_name_H-M   'P 1'
#
loop_
_entity.id
_entity.type
_entity.pdbx_description
1 polymer ?
#
loop_
_entity_poly.entity_id
_entity_poly.type
_entity_poly.pdbx_seq_one_letter_code
_entity_poly.pdbx_strand_id
1 'polypeptide(L)'
;MATTTTSTTSNYVPPISIPGIGTSIDVNTLVSSLMKVESQPLTLLQNQQSSYQTQLSAVGTLKSALSTFQTALSNLTTASNYSAMKASGYDTSVLSASVTSAAAAGSYAVNVSQLAQSQVLAAQGQTSTTTAIGSGTSTTVSFSFGTVSGGTFSNGKYSGATFTQNGSLAGGSITINSSNNTLAGIRDAINSANLGVSASIVNDGSGNPYRLVLTSTAGGSNSEMKISVSGDSTLQSLLAQDPAGTQNMTEVTTGQNALATINGIAVQSPTNTLSNVVTGTSFTLAKTGSTTVTVANDPTATTNAVNSFVNGYNALRTQLNTLTNIDTSNSANNGPLAGDVSTKTLINQITDVLGQAIGTGTYQSLGSVGVTMNADGTLSVDNTKLSAAIAASPSQVTGLFAGTGTATDSLVSVPSFTDTTQAGTYAVSVTQLATQGSLSGSAAANTTITAGVNDTLAFNISGMAVNVTVPAGSYSASSLAAQIQSQINASTTLQTAKVTASVSANASGVMTITDSQFGSVSAVSVSGNGAASLMGSSPTAVAGLDVQGTINGVAATSSGQNLYGATGTAVDGLTVQVAGGAVGSRGTVTVQRGYAAQLNTVTTNLLSSSGMVQNETDAINNSLSSLASQISVMQTRLDNKQALYYAQFNALSALVASMTNTSTYLTTQLAAIQNQTKSG
;
A
#
# COMPACT_ATOMS: atom_id res chain seq x y z
N MET A 1 13.20 8.71 -42.59
CA MET A 1 13.03 9.78 -43.61
C MET A 1 13.86 9.39 -44.82
N ALA A 2 13.20 8.89 -45.87
CA ALA A 2 13.85 8.49 -47.10
C ALA A 2 14.09 9.74 -47.96
N THR A 3 15.35 10.08 -48.20
CA THR A 3 15.73 11.03 -49.24
C THR A 3 15.59 10.34 -50.59
N THR A 4 14.38 10.45 -51.16
CA THR A 4 14.12 10.18 -52.58
C THR A 4 14.90 11.19 -53.42
N THR A 5 16.03 10.76 -53.99
CA THR A 5 16.64 11.44 -55.13
C THR A 5 16.01 10.86 -56.40
N THR A 6 15.06 11.59 -56.93
CA THR A 6 14.48 11.38 -58.26
C THR A 6 15.57 11.61 -59.32
N SER A 7 16.06 10.54 -59.94
CA SER A 7 16.71 10.60 -61.25
C SER A 7 15.71 10.13 -62.30
N THR A 8 15.15 11.09 -63.04
CA THR A 8 14.30 10.88 -64.20
C THR A 8 15.19 10.56 -65.40
N THR A 9 15.59 9.30 -65.58
CA THR A 9 15.86 8.77 -66.92
C THR A 9 14.66 7.94 -67.33
N SER A 10 13.90 8.43 -68.31
CA SER A 10 12.88 7.61 -68.94
C SER A 10 13.57 6.43 -69.61
N ASN A 11 13.58 5.27 -68.94
CA ASN A 11 14.14 4.00 -69.44
C ASN A 11 13.26 3.38 -70.54
N TYR A 12 12.42 4.18 -71.18
CA TYR A 12 11.54 3.74 -72.26
C TYR A 12 12.38 3.38 -73.49
N VAL A 13 12.47 2.08 -73.76
CA VAL A 13 13.01 1.57 -75.03
C VAL A 13 11.83 1.39 -75.99
N PRO A 14 11.83 2.05 -77.16
CA PRO A 14 10.77 1.85 -78.14
C PRO A 14 10.77 0.40 -78.65
N PRO A 15 9.62 -0.15 -79.04
CA PRO A 15 9.52 -1.51 -79.54
C PRO A 15 10.43 -1.72 -80.74
N ILE A 16 11.16 -2.84 -80.76
CA ILE A 16 12.04 -3.20 -81.88
C ILE A 16 11.18 -3.80 -82.99
N SER A 17 11.16 -3.16 -84.16
CA SER A 17 10.50 -3.67 -85.37
C SER A 17 11.55 -4.13 -86.38
N ILE A 18 11.46 -5.38 -86.83
CA ILE A 18 12.36 -5.97 -87.81
C ILE A 18 11.64 -5.99 -89.17
N PRO A 19 12.12 -5.28 -90.20
CA PRO A 19 11.48 -5.29 -91.51
C PRO A 19 11.45 -6.70 -92.13
N GLY A 20 10.28 -7.15 -92.60
CA GLY A 20 10.09 -8.45 -93.27
C GLY A 20 9.54 -9.58 -92.39
N ILE A 21 9.50 -9.39 -91.07
CA ILE A 21 8.81 -10.27 -90.11
C ILE A 21 7.91 -9.39 -89.23
N GLY A 22 6.59 -9.43 -89.43
CA GLY A 22 5.63 -8.45 -88.89
C GLY A 22 5.41 -8.45 -87.37
N THR A 23 6.44 -8.67 -86.55
CA THR A 23 6.35 -8.73 -85.09
C THR A 23 7.20 -7.64 -84.44
N SER A 24 6.56 -6.73 -83.70
CA SER A 24 7.23 -5.77 -82.81
C SER A 24 7.56 -6.43 -81.47
N ILE A 25 8.82 -6.38 -81.01
CA ILE A 25 9.22 -6.88 -79.69
C ILE A 25 9.02 -5.76 -78.65
N ASP A 26 8.16 -6.01 -77.66
CA ASP A 26 7.99 -5.12 -76.51
C ASP A 26 9.05 -5.40 -75.44
N VAL A 27 10.13 -4.63 -75.51
CA VAL A 27 11.28 -4.72 -74.61
C VAL A 27 10.89 -4.49 -73.14
N ASN A 28 9.91 -3.63 -72.84
CA ASN A 28 9.54 -3.33 -71.46
C ASN A 28 8.87 -4.53 -70.79
N THR A 29 8.00 -5.24 -71.52
CA THR A 29 7.36 -6.47 -71.02
C THR A 29 8.38 -7.61 -70.85
N LEU A 30 9.36 -7.70 -71.74
CA LEU A 30 10.41 -8.72 -71.67
C LEU A 30 11.37 -8.49 -70.50
N VAL A 31 11.88 -7.26 -70.33
CA VAL A 31 12.72 -6.88 -69.19
C VAL A 31 11.97 -7.11 -67.88
N SER A 32 10.69 -6.72 -67.80
CA SER A 32 9.86 -6.98 -66.62
C SER A 32 9.71 -8.47 -66.31
N SER A 33 9.53 -9.30 -67.34
CA SER A 33 9.42 -10.76 -67.19
C SER A 33 10.73 -11.41 -66.72
N LEU A 34 11.88 -10.95 -67.23
CA LEU A 34 13.20 -11.38 -66.78
C LEU A 34 13.46 -10.96 -65.32
N MET A 35 13.13 -9.71 -64.98
CA MET A 35 13.26 -9.20 -63.61
C MET A 35 12.37 -9.94 -62.60
N LYS A 36 11.21 -10.45 -63.02
CA LYS A 36 10.33 -11.27 -62.18
C LYS A 36 10.98 -12.59 -61.73
N VAL A 37 11.76 -13.23 -62.60
CA VAL A 37 12.51 -14.45 -62.23
C VAL A 37 13.71 -14.09 -61.37
N GLU A 38 14.44 -13.04 -61.75
CA GLU A 38 15.64 -12.57 -61.05
C GLU A 38 15.35 -12.07 -59.62
N SER A 39 14.13 -11.59 -59.35
CA SER A 39 13.70 -11.10 -58.02
C SER A 39 13.24 -12.19 -57.05
N GLN A 40 13.12 -13.46 -57.46
CA GLN A 40 12.68 -14.54 -56.55
C GLN A 40 13.52 -14.68 -55.26
N PRO A 41 14.87 -14.57 -55.28
CA PRO A 41 15.67 -14.60 -54.06
C PRO A 41 15.39 -13.42 -53.12
N LEU A 42 15.07 -12.24 -53.67
CA LEU A 42 14.66 -11.08 -52.87
C LEU A 42 13.34 -11.35 -52.17
N THR A 43 12.35 -11.91 -52.87
CA THR A 43 11.07 -12.30 -52.26
C THR A 43 11.26 -13.32 -51.13
N LEU A 44 12.18 -14.27 -51.28
CA LEU A 44 12.49 -15.23 -50.22
C LEU A 44 13.06 -14.53 -48.97
N LEU A 45 14.02 -13.61 -49.14
CA LEU A 45 14.58 -12.83 -48.03
C LEU A 45 13.54 -11.93 -47.36
N GLN A 46 12.66 -11.31 -48.15
CA GLN A 46 11.55 -10.49 -47.63
C GLN A 46 10.56 -11.35 -46.82
N ASN A 47 10.22 -12.54 -47.31
CA ASN A 47 9.36 -13.48 -46.58
C ASN A 47 10.00 -13.92 -45.26
N GLN A 48 11.32 -14.19 -45.26
CA GLN A 48 12.08 -14.49 -44.04
C GLN A 48 12.07 -13.30 -43.07
N GLN A 49 12.27 -12.07 -43.57
CA GLN A 49 12.22 -10.87 -42.76
C GLN A 49 10.84 -10.69 -42.10
N SER A 50 9.75 -10.88 -42.86
CA SER A 50 8.40 -10.85 -42.31
C SER A 50 8.18 -11.92 -41.24
N SER A 51 8.70 -13.14 -41.44
CA SER A 51 8.62 -14.21 -40.44
C SER A 51 9.32 -13.82 -39.13
N TYR A 52 10.54 -13.29 -39.18
CA TYR A 52 11.26 -12.81 -37.99
C TYR A 52 10.56 -11.63 -37.31
N GLN A 53 9.90 -10.73 -38.06
CA GLN A 53 9.10 -9.64 -37.47
C GLN A 53 7.86 -10.18 -36.71
N THR A 54 7.22 -11.22 -37.25
CA THR A 54 6.12 -11.91 -36.55
C THR A 54 6.63 -12.61 -35.28
N GLN A 55 7.80 -13.25 -35.33
CA GLN A 55 8.44 -13.85 -34.14
C GLN A 55 8.78 -12.80 -33.08
N LEU A 56 9.36 -11.66 -33.48
CA LEU A 56 9.67 -10.56 -32.55
C LEU A 56 8.41 -10.05 -31.85
N SER A 57 7.32 -9.89 -32.59
CA SER A 57 6.02 -9.47 -32.04
C SER A 57 5.46 -10.52 -31.06
N ALA A 58 5.61 -11.81 -31.38
CA ALA A 58 5.23 -12.92 -30.51
C ALA A 58 6.03 -12.94 -29.19
N VAL A 59 7.35 -12.73 -29.24
CA VAL A 59 8.22 -12.61 -28.05
C VAL A 59 7.80 -11.40 -27.21
N GLY A 60 7.46 -10.27 -27.82
CA GLY A 60 6.91 -9.10 -27.13
C GLY A 60 5.58 -9.40 -26.40
N THR A 61 4.71 -10.20 -27.00
CA THR A 61 3.46 -10.63 -26.39
C THR A 61 3.71 -11.59 -25.22
N LEU A 62 4.66 -12.53 -25.37
CA LEU A 62 5.09 -13.40 -24.28
C LEU A 62 5.67 -12.61 -23.10
N LYS A 63 6.55 -11.63 -23.36
CA LYS A 63 7.09 -10.71 -22.35
C LYS A 63 5.98 -10.03 -21.55
N SER A 64 4.96 -9.55 -22.26
CA SER A 64 3.81 -8.87 -21.66
C SER A 64 2.96 -9.81 -20.80
N ALA A 65 2.75 -11.04 -21.27
CA ALA A 65 2.03 -12.07 -20.51
C ALA A 65 2.79 -12.50 -19.24
N LEU A 66 4.12 -12.66 -19.31
CA LEU A 66 4.97 -12.97 -18.16
C LEU A 66 4.95 -11.84 -17.11
N SER A 67 5.00 -10.57 -17.54
CA SER A 67 4.90 -9.41 -16.64
C SER A 67 3.53 -9.32 -15.96
N THR A 68 2.45 -9.60 -16.70
CA THR A 68 1.11 -9.69 -16.14
C THR A 68 1.01 -10.81 -15.09
N PHE A 69 1.63 -11.95 -15.38
CA PHE A 69 1.71 -13.06 -14.44
C PHE A 69 2.52 -12.70 -13.18
N GLN A 70 3.66 -12.02 -13.30
CA GLN A 70 4.42 -11.49 -12.15
C GLN A 70 3.58 -10.58 -11.25
N THR A 71 2.74 -9.74 -11.84
CA THR A 71 1.81 -8.88 -11.08
C THR A 71 0.81 -9.73 -10.27
N ALA A 72 0.27 -10.79 -10.87
CA ALA A 72 -0.61 -11.73 -10.17
C ALA A 72 0.10 -12.48 -9.03
N LEU A 73 1.38 -12.85 -9.23
CA LEU A 73 2.21 -13.49 -8.20
C LEU A 73 2.51 -12.54 -7.03
N SER A 74 2.80 -11.26 -7.30
CA SER A 74 3.03 -10.25 -6.25
C SER A 74 1.83 -10.12 -5.32
N ASN A 75 0.61 -10.07 -5.85
CA ASN A 75 -0.62 -10.02 -5.04
C ASN A 75 -0.76 -11.24 -4.13
N LEU A 76 -0.26 -12.40 -4.57
CA LEU A 76 -0.33 -13.66 -3.84
C LEU A 76 0.69 -13.73 -2.70
N THR A 77 1.78 -12.96 -2.76
CA THR A 77 2.79 -12.84 -1.68
C THR A 77 2.39 -11.89 -0.54
N THR A 78 1.33 -11.09 -0.72
CA THR A 78 0.89 -10.11 0.27
C THR A 78 0.31 -10.78 1.52
N ALA A 79 1.06 -10.77 2.63
CA ALA A 79 0.72 -11.46 3.88
C ALA A 79 -0.65 -11.04 4.46
N SER A 80 -1.04 -9.77 4.34
CA SER A 80 -2.33 -9.27 4.86
C SER A 80 -3.54 -9.93 4.21
N ASN A 81 -3.39 -10.53 3.02
CA ASN A 81 -4.48 -11.25 2.36
C ASN A 81 -4.90 -12.52 3.13
N TYR A 82 -4.01 -13.08 3.96
CA TYR A 82 -4.19 -14.36 4.63
C TYR A 82 -4.52 -14.25 6.12
N SER A 83 -4.23 -13.11 6.75
CA SER A 83 -4.47 -12.88 8.17
C SER A 83 -5.74 -12.06 8.45
N ALA A 84 -6.57 -11.83 7.43
CA ALA A 84 -7.79 -11.04 7.57
C ALA A 84 -8.80 -11.77 8.46
N MET A 85 -9.37 -11.05 9.43
CA MET A 85 -10.45 -11.52 10.29
C MET A 85 -11.74 -10.78 9.92
N LYS A 86 -12.88 -11.43 10.16
CA LYS A 86 -14.21 -10.80 10.09
C LYS A 86 -15.01 -11.11 11.34
N ALA A 87 -15.80 -10.12 11.76
CA ALA A 87 -16.87 -10.31 12.73
C ALA A 87 -18.20 -10.54 11.99
N SER A 88 -19.02 -11.48 12.46
CA SER A 88 -20.32 -11.80 11.89
C SER A 88 -21.26 -12.39 12.95
N GLY A 89 -22.51 -12.70 12.57
CA GLY A 89 -23.48 -13.40 13.43
C GLY A 89 -24.13 -12.55 14.53
N TYR A 90 -23.85 -11.25 14.59
CA TYR A 90 -24.38 -10.32 15.59
C TYR A 90 -25.56 -9.49 15.08
N ASP A 91 -26.34 -8.95 16.02
CA ASP A 91 -27.46 -8.05 15.79
C ASP A 91 -26.96 -6.61 15.61
N THR A 92 -27.02 -6.12 14.37
CA THR A 92 -26.56 -4.78 13.99
C THR A 92 -27.37 -3.65 14.63
N SER A 93 -28.55 -3.94 15.21
CA SER A 93 -29.34 -2.95 15.96
C SER A 93 -28.82 -2.74 17.39
N VAL A 94 -28.09 -3.72 17.93
CA VAL A 94 -27.46 -3.66 19.26
C VAL A 94 -26.06 -3.09 19.16
N LEU A 95 -25.24 -3.59 18.23
CA LEU A 95 -23.87 -3.14 18.04
C LEU A 95 -23.35 -3.39 16.62
N SER A 96 -22.26 -2.71 16.27
CA SER A 96 -21.36 -3.13 15.20
C SER A 96 -20.03 -3.61 15.78
N ALA A 97 -19.40 -4.57 15.10
CA ALA A 97 -18.11 -5.12 15.51
C ALA A 97 -17.07 -4.87 14.42
N SER A 98 -15.87 -4.46 14.84
CA SER A 98 -14.70 -4.39 13.98
C SER A 98 -13.58 -5.24 14.56
N VAL A 99 -12.77 -5.83 13.69
CA VAL A 99 -11.68 -6.71 14.07
C VAL A 99 -10.41 -6.39 13.28
N THR A 100 -9.27 -6.64 13.89
CA THR A 100 -7.96 -6.60 13.24
C THR A 100 -7.45 -8.03 13.02
N SER A 101 -6.34 -8.18 12.31
CA SER A 101 -5.67 -9.48 12.12
C SER A 101 -5.16 -10.11 13.43
N ALA A 102 -5.09 -9.34 14.52
CA ALA A 102 -4.70 -9.84 15.84
C ALA A 102 -5.88 -10.47 16.61
N ALA A 103 -7.11 -10.39 16.08
CA ALA A 103 -8.28 -10.95 16.75
C ALA A 103 -8.23 -12.47 16.79
N ALA A 104 -8.52 -13.05 17.96
CA ALA A 104 -8.68 -14.48 18.08
C ALA A 104 -10.04 -14.93 17.53
N ALA A 105 -10.04 -16.00 16.73
CA ALA A 105 -11.26 -16.64 16.26
C ALA A 105 -12.06 -17.22 17.45
N GLY A 106 -13.38 -17.05 17.43
CA GLY A 106 -14.25 -17.49 18.51
C GLY A 106 -15.60 -16.79 18.50
N SER A 107 -16.47 -17.18 19.43
CA SER A 107 -17.76 -16.53 19.66
C SER A 107 -17.74 -15.76 20.98
N TYR A 108 -18.18 -14.51 20.94
CA TYR A 108 -18.21 -13.59 22.06
C TYR A 108 -19.66 -13.22 22.36
N ALA A 109 -20.17 -13.66 23.51
CA ALA A 109 -21.48 -13.24 24.00
C ALA A 109 -21.36 -11.81 24.55
N VAL A 110 -22.05 -10.86 23.92
CA VAL A 110 -22.06 -9.45 24.31
C VAL A 110 -23.43 -9.09 24.86
N ASN A 111 -23.47 -8.57 26.09
CA ASN A 111 -24.69 -7.99 26.67
C ASN A 111 -24.41 -6.52 27.02
N VAL A 112 -25.13 -5.61 26.37
CA VAL A 112 -25.07 -4.17 26.62
C VAL A 112 -26.16 -3.79 27.60
N SER A 113 -25.77 -3.33 28.78
CA SER A 113 -26.70 -2.93 29.84
C SER A 113 -26.89 -1.41 29.91
N GLN A 114 -25.92 -0.63 29.42
CA GLN A 114 -25.98 0.83 29.47
C GLN A 114 -25.14 1.45 28.35
N LEU A 115 -25.61 2.55 27.76
CA LEU A 115 -24.83 3.37 26.84
C LEU A 115 -24.10 4.48 27.60
N ALA A 116 -22.96 4.88 27.05
CA ALA A 116 -22.24 6.05 27.49
C ALA A 116 -23.06 7.31 27.19
N GLN A 117 -23.01 8.27 28.12
CA GLN A 117 -23.58 9.60 27.93
C GLN A 117 -22.53 10.64 28.32
N SER A 118 -22.63 11.80 27.68
CA SER A 118 -21.85 12.99 28.02
C SER A 118 -22.66 13.89 28.93
N GLN A 119 -21.99 14.59 29.84
CA GLN A 119 -22.64 15.56 30.70
C GLN A 119 -23.19 16.73 29.87
N VAL A 120 -24.40 17.17 30.22
CA VAL A 120 -25.05 18.36 29.66
C VAL A 120 -25.44 19.31 30.78
N LEU A 121 -24.94 20.54 30.72
CA LEU A 121 -25.27 21.63 31.63
C LEU A 121 -26.09 22.70 30.90
N ALA A 122 -27.14 23.20 31.52
CA ALA A 122 -27.95 24.31 31.02
C ALA A 122 -27.86 25.51 31.97
N ALA A 123 -27.51 26.67 31.43
CA ALA A 123 -27.55 27.93 32.16
C ALA A 123 -29.00 28.41 32.37
N GLN A 124 -29.15 29.42 33.23
CA GLN A 124 -30.42 30.14 33.36
C GLN A 124 -30.77 30.88 32.05
N GLY A 125 -32.06 30.89 31.72
CA GLY A 125 -32.56 31.52 30.49
C GLY A 125 -32.38 33.03 30.46
N GLN A 126 -32.11 33.57 29.26
CA GLN A 126 -31.98 35.00 28.96
C GLN A 126 -33.05 35.44 27.95
N THR A 127 -33.38 36.73 27.94
CA THR A 127 -34.36 37.32 27.02
C THR A 127 -33.85 37.47 25.60
N SER A 128 -32.53 37.55 25.41
CA SER A 128 -31.88 37.80 24.12
C SER A 128 -30.55 37.06 24.02
N THR A 129 -30.18 36.68 22.78
CA THR A 129 -28.87 36.07 22.49
C THR A 129 -27.76 37.09 22.29
N THR A 130 -28.12 38.35 22.04
CA THR A 130 -27.20 39.44 21.65
C THR A 130 -27.11 40.56 22.68
N THR A 131 -27.93 40.53 23.73
CA THR A 131 -27.81 41.48 24.84
C THR A 131 -26.57 41.14 25.68
N ALA A 132 -25.80 42.17 26.02
CA ALA A 132 -24.62 42.03 26.86
C ALA A 132 -25.00 41.52 28.26
N ILE A 133 -24.18 40.60 28.78
CA ILE A 133 -24.29 39.99 30.10
C ILE A 133 -23.11 40.51 30.93
N GLY A 134 -23.42 41.02 32.13
CA GLY A 134 -22.42 41.65 33.00
C GLY A 134 -21.95 43.02 32.50
N SER A 135 -20.87 43.52 33.11
CA SER A 135 -20.31 44.85 32.87
C SER A 135 -19.40 44.94 31.64
N GLY A 136 -19.01 43.79 31.07
CA GLY A 136 -17.99 43.72 30.00
C GLY A 136 -16.54 43.75 30.51
N THR A 137 -16.31 43.71 31.82
CA THR A 137 -14.97 43.54 32.41
C THR A 137 -14.34 42.22 31.94
N SER A 138 -13.02 42.23 31.68
CA SER A 138 -12.28 41.02 31.32
C SER A 138 -12.47 39.94 32.38
N THR A 139 -13.08 38.84 31.98
CA THR A 139 -13.51 37.73 32.83
C THR A 139 -12.90 36.45 32.31
N THR A 140 -12.21 35.72 33.17
CA THR A 140 -11.65 34.41 32.84
C THR A 140 -12.65 33.33 33.20
N VAL A 141 -12.99 32.48 32.22
CA VAL A 141 -13.83 31.29 32.41
C VAL A 141 -12.96 30.07 32.19
N SER A 142 -12.77 29.25 33.22
CA SER A 142 -11.90 28.07 33.19
C SER A 142 -12.71 26.78 33.29
N PHE A 143 -12.40 25.82 32.42
CA PHE A 143 -13.03 24.51 32.31
C PHE A 143 -12.04 23.43 32.75
N SER A 144 -12.50 22.56 33.63
CA SER A 144 -11.80 21.35 34.04
C SER A 144 -12.80 20.19 34.10
N PHE A 145 -12.32 18.97 33.93
CA PHE A 145 -13.16 17.78 33.91
C PHE A 145 -12.72 16.81 34.99
N GLY A 146 -13.63 15.98 35.46
CA GLY A 146 -13.35 15.09 36.57
C GLY A 146 -14.43 14.07 36.86
N THR A 147 -14.24 13.40 37.97
CA THR A 147 -15.21 12.46 38.55
C THR A 147 -15.85 13.11 39.76
N VAL A 148 -17.18 13.04 39.82
CA VAL A 148 -17.96 13.41 41.01
C VAL A 148 -18.18 12.16 41.84
N SER A 149 -17.93 12.24 43.15
CA SER A 149 -18.14 11.11 44.06
C SER A 149 -18.73 11.53 45.41
N GLY A 150 -19.52 10.63 46.01
CA GLY A 150 -20.26 10.92 47.23
C GLY A 150 -21.43 11.89 47.02
N GLY A 151 -22.10 12.23 48.12
CA GLY A 151 -23.23 13.17 48.10
C GLY A 151 -24.52 12.59 47.51
N THR A 152 -25.49 13.48 47.27
CA THR A 152 -26.77 13.19 46.62
C THR A 152 -26.96 14.07 45.40
N PHE A 153 -27.51 13.51 44.32
CA PHE A 153 -27.88 14.25 43.12
C PHE A 153 -29.41 14.38 43.03
N SER A 154 -29.92 15.61 42.98
CA SER A 154 -31.34 15.89 42.85
C SER A 154 -31.56 17.21 42.11
N ASN A 155 -32.56 17.25 41.22
CA ASN A 155 -32.91 18.43 40.42
C ASN A 155 -31.72 19.04 39.66
N GLY A 156 -30.83 18.20 39.12
CA GLY A 156 -29.67 18.64 38.34
C GLY A 156 -28.55 19.28 39.16
N LYS A 157 -28.50 19.03 40.48
CA LYS A 157 -27.46 19.55 41.38
C LYS A 157 -26.99 18.51 42.39
N TYR A 158 -25.71 18.57 42.72
CA TYR A 158 -25.09 17.76 43.76
C TYR A 158 -25.15 18.45 45.14
N SER A 159 -25.27 17.66 46.21
CA SER A 159 -25.11 18.11 47.59
C SER A 159 -24.17 17.17 48.34
N GLY A 160 -23.14 17.72 48.99
CA GLY A 160 -22.14 16.94 49.73
C GLY A 160 -21.23 16.07 48.86
N ALA A 161 -21.14 16.36 47.56
CA ALA A 161 -20.27 15.65 46.64
C ALA A 161 -18.83 16.19 46.68
N THR A 162 -17.92 15.38 46.17
CA THR A 162 -16.51 15.74 45.95
C THR A 162 -16.22 15.71 44.46
N PHE A 163 -15.29 16.55 44.01
CA PHE A 163 -14.83 16.60 42.63
C PHE A 163 -13.35 16.26 42.57
N THR A 164 -13.01 15.18 41.85
CA THR A 164 -11.62 14.81 41.57
C THR A 164 -11.32 15.08 40.11
N GLN A 165 -10.40 16.02 39.84
CA GLN A 165 -10.03 16.38 38.49
C GLN A 165 -9.39 15.19 37.74
N ASN A 166 -9.86 14.96 36.52
CA ASN A 166 -9.29 14.03 35.57
C ASN A 166 -8.30 14.77 34.67
N GLY A 167 -7.02 14.62 34.99
CA GLY A 167 -5.94 15.22 34.20
C GLY A 167 -5.89 14.70 32.76
N SER A 168 -6.46 13.56 32.40
CA SER A 168 -6.35 13.04 31.04
C SER A 168 -7.26 13.74 30.01
N LEU A 169 -8.22 14.56 30.45
CA LEU A 169 -9.14 15.29 29.58
C LEU A 169 -8.65 16.72 29.31
N ALA A 170 -8.86 17.19 28.09
CA ALA A 170 -8.54 18.55 27.69
C ALA A 170 -9.40 19.55 28.48
N GLY A 171 -8.77 20.58 29.05
CA GLY A 171 -9.42 21.70 29.73
C GLY A 171 -8.61 22.97 29.48
N GLY A 172 -9.06 24.10 30.01
CA GLY A 172 -8.38 25.38 29.80
C GLY A 172 -9.30 26.57 30.05
N SER A 173 -8.91 27.76 29.59
CA SER A 173 -9.65 28.98 29.87
C SER A 173 -9.91 29.83 28.64
N ILE A 174 -11.04 30.53 28.64
CA ILE A 174 -11.34 31.61 27.70
C ILE A 174 -11.47 32.95 28.43
N THR A 175 -11.29 34.03 27.66
CA THR A 175 -11.55 35.39 28.12
C THR A 175 -12.86 35.89 27.53
N ILE A 176 -13.78 36.29 28.40
CA ILE A 176 -14.99 37.01 28.05
C ILE A 176 -14.81 38.49 28.43
N ASN A 177 -15.13 39.41 27.52
CA ASN A 177 -15.05 40.85 27.73
C ASN A 177 -16.15 41.56 26.91
N SER A 178 -16.11 42.89 26.85
CA SER A 178 -17.14 43.70 26.16
C SER A 178 -17.33 43.38 24.66
N SER A 179 -16.41 42.68 23.99
CA SER A 179 -16.57 42.30 22.57
C SER A 179 -17.34 40.99 22.37
N ASN A 180 -17.45 40.14 23.40
CA ASN A 180 -18.03 38.80 23.30
C ASN A 180 -18.90 38.38 24.50
N ASN A 181 -19.26 39.31 25.40
CA ASN A 181 -20.09 39.04 26.58
C ASN A 181 -21.59 38.94 26.29
N THR A 182 -21.99 38.35 25.17
CA THR A 182 -23.38 37.98 24.85
C THR A 182 -23.51 36.46 24.87
N LEU A 183 -24.72 35.89 24.93
CA LEU A 183 -24.85 34.42 24.84
C LEU A 183 -24.21 33.87 23.55
N ALA A 184 -24.42 34.57 22.43
CA ALA A 184 -23.80 34.20 21.15
C ALA A 184 -22.27 34.30 21.22
N GLY A 185 -21.73 35.40 21.75
CA GLY A 185 -20.28 35.59 21.89
C GLY A 185 -19.62 34.57 22.83
N ILE A 186 -20.28 34.22 23.94
CA ILE A 186 -19.79 33.20 24.88
C ILE A 186 -19.77 31.82 24.20
N ARG A 187 -20.85 31.44 23.50
CA ARG A 187 -20.91 30.20 22.72
C ARG A 187 -19.75 30.11 21.73
N ASP A 188 -19.55 31.17 20.95
CA ASP A 188 -18.54 31.20 19.89
C ASP A 188 -17.12 31.17 20.48
N ALA A 189 -16.89 31.84 21.61
CA ALA A 189 -15.63 31.80 22.34
C ALA A 189 -15.30 30.39 22.87
N ILE A 190 -16.29 29.69 23.46
CA ILE A 190 -16.11 28.30 23.94
C ILE A 190 -15.78 27.37 22.76
N ASN A 191 -16.59 27.40 21.70
CA ASN A 191 -16.43 26.51 20.55
C ASN A 191 -15.12 26.75 19.79
N SER A 192 -14.64 28.00 19.73
CA SER A 192 -13.38 28.33 19.07
C SER A 192 -12.15 27.90 19.88
N ALA A 193 -12.29 27.71 21.20
CA ALA A 193 -11.18 27.40 22.10
C ALA A 193 -10.88 25.90 22.21
N ASN A 194 -11.75 25.01 21.72
CA ASN A 194 -11.57 23.55 21.70
C ASN A 194 -11.20 22.96 23.09
N LEU A 195 -11.90 23.40 24.14
CA LEU A 195 -11.57 23.10 25.55
C LEU A 195 -12.23 21.82 26.09
N GLY A 196 -12.57 20.85 25.22
CA GLY A 196 -13.33 19.67 25.64
C GLY A 196 -14.83 19.92 25.91
N VAL A 197 -15.34 21.11 25.55
CA VAL A 197 -16.75 21.51 25.70
C VAL A 197 -17.29 22.00 24.36
N SER A 198 -18.51 21.58 24.03
CA SER A 198 -19.32 22.17 22.96
C SER A 198 -20.42 23.03 23.56
N ALA A 199 -20.55 24.27 23.08
CA ALA A 199 -21.58 25.21 23.49
C ALA A 199 -22.65 25.37 22.40
N SER A 200 -23.91 25.42 22.80
CA SER A 200 -25.05 25.76 21.95
C SER A 200 -26.03 26.68 22.68
N ILE A 201 -26.97 27.27 21.94
CA ILE A 201 -28.06 28.06 22.52
C ILE A 201 -29.37 27.36 22.17
N VAL A 202 -30.14 27.00 23.19
CA VAL A 202 -31.48 26.41 23.03
C VAL A 202 -32.52 27.47 23.36
N ASN A 203 -33.52 27.60 22.48
CA ASN A 203 -34.74 28.36 22.76
C ASN A 203 -35.78 27.39 23.36
N ASP A 204 -36.09 27.53 24.64
CA ASP A 204 -37.03 26.65 25.36
C ASP A 204 -38.50 27.12 25.30
N GLY A 205 -38.78 28.26 24.64
CA GLY A 205 -40.12 28.85 24.51
C GLY A 205 -40.65 29.53 25.76
N SER A 206 -39.86 29.64 26.84
CA SER A 206 -40.25 30.35 28.07
C SER A 206 -40.12 31.88 27.94
N GLY A 207 -40.46 32.62 29.01
CA GLY A 207 -40.34 34.09 29.04
C GLY A 207 -38.89 34.61 28.92
N ASN A 208 -37.90 33.80 29.31
CA ASN A 208 -36.48 34.05 29.08
C ASN A 208 -35.92 32.88 28.26
N PRO A 209 -36.24 32.81 26.96
CA PRO A 209 -36.21 31.55 26.22
C PRO A 209 -34.81 31.00 25.95
N TYR A 210 -33.78 31.85 25.91
CA TYR A 210 -32.47 31.48 25.40
C TYR A 210 -31.55 30.96 26.51
N ARG A 211 -31.18 29.68 26.46
CA ARG A 211 -30.26 29.05 27.41
C ARG A 211 -28.96 28.66 26.73
N LEU A 212 -27.84 29.02 27.34
CA LEU A 212 -26.56 28.41 26.98
C LEU A 212 -26.56 26.96 27.47
N VAL A 213 -26.31 26.04 26.56
CA VAL A 213 -26.16 24.61 26.85
C VAL A 213 -24.72 24.21 26.56
N LEU A 214 -24.08 23.63 27.57
CA LEU A 214 -22.71 23.15 27.49
C LEU A 214 -22.73 21.62 27.55
N THR A 215 -22.11 20.99 26.56
CA THR A 215 -22.00 19.52 26.48
C THR A 215 -20.52 19.17 26.53
N SER A 216 -20.15 18.25 27.43
CA SER A 216 -18.80 17.69 27.43
C SER A 216 -18.56 16.94 26.11
N THR A 217 -17.44 17.17 25.44
CA THR A 217 -17.10 16.41 24.22
C THR A 217 -16.54 15.02 24.55
N ALA A 218 -16.15 14.80 25.81
CA ALA A 218 -15.91 13.49 26.37
C ALA A 218 -17.22 12.88 26.90
N GLY A 219 -17.34 11.57 26.81
CA GLY A 219 -18.38 10.81 27.50
C GLY A 219 -17.83 10.18 28.76
N GLY A 220 -18.72 9.57 29.54
CA GLY A 220 -18.32 8.79 30.71
C GLY A 220 -18.49 9.53 32.03
N SER A 221 -18.35 8.78 33.13
CA SER A 221 -18.51 9.33 34.49
C SER A 221 -17.32 10.16 34.97
N ASN A 222 -16.25 10.24 34.18
CA ASN A 222 -15.02 10.97 34.48
C ASN A 222 -14.87 12.27 33.68
N SER A 223 -15.94 12.70 33.01
CA SER A 223 -16.01 13.89 32.17
C SER A 223 -16.97 14.95 32.70
N GLU A 224 -17.24 14.94 34.01
CA GLU A 224 -18.05 15.95 34.68
C GLU A 224 -17.30 17.30 34.68
N MET A 225 -17.99 18.37 34.30
CA MET A 225 -17.42 19.72 34.17
C MET A 225 -17.40 20.46 35.51
N LYS A 226 -16.26 21.08 35.77
CA LYS A 226 -16.11 22.18 36.72
C LYS A 226 -15.72 23.45 35.95
N ILE A 227 -16.56 24.47 36.07
CA ILE A 227 -16.47 25.77 35.42
C ILE A 227 -16.23 26.83 36.51
N SER A 228 -15.05 27.44 36.49
CA SER A 228 -14.69 28.53 37.40
C SER A 228 -14.70 29.86 36.67
N VAL A 229 -15.31 30.89 37.27
CA VAL A 229 -15.44 32.22 36.68
C VAL A 229 -14.83 33.25 37.62
N SER A 230 -13.91 34.07 37.11
CA SER A 230 -13.24 35.16 37.84
C SER A 230 -13.28 36.45 37.02
N GLY A 231 -13.78 37.55 37.61
CA GLY A 231 -13.91 38.86 36.97
C GLY A 231 -15.28 39.47 37.21
N ASP A 232 -16.29 39.06 36.45
CA ASP A 232 -17.66 39.57 36.52
C ASP A 232 -18.62 38.65 37.32
N SER A 233 -19.32 39.22 38.29
CA SER A 233 -20.26 38.48 39.16
C SER A 233 -21.54 38.01 38.47
N THR A 234 -21.98 38.70 37.40
CA THR A 234 -23.15 38.33 36.60
C THR A 234 -22.82 37.11 35.75
N LEU A 235 -21.65 37.09 35.11
CA LEU A 235 -21.14 35.91 34.41
C LEU A 235 -20.89 34.74 35.36
N GLN A 236 -20.36 35.01 36.56
CA GLN A 236 -20.20 33.97 37.59
C GLN A 236 -21.56 33.38 38.00
N SER A 237 -22.57 34.22 38.20
CA SER A 237 -23.95 33.80 38.51
C SER A 237 -24.64 33.03 37.38
N LEU A 238 -24.13 33.15 36.15
CA LEU A 238 -24.64 32.43 34.99
C LEU A 238 -23.92 31.10 34.74
N LEU A 239 -22.60 31.07 34.87
CA LEU A 239 -21.75 29.99 34.34
C LEU A 239 -21.01 29.18 35.40
N ALA A 240 -20.83 29.69 36.63
CA ALA A 240 -20.05 28.98 37.62
C ALA A 240 -20.71 27.64 37.99
N GLN A 241 -19.95 26.56 37.86
CA GLN A 241 -20.38 25.20 38.14
C GLN A 241 -19.25 24.44 38.80
N ASP A 242 -19.44 24.04 40.05
CA ASP A 242 -18.54 23.15 40.77
C ASP A 242 -19.39 22.09 41.48
N PRO A 243 -19.32 20.80 41.09
CA PRO A 243 -20.07 19.75 41.77
C PRO A 243 -19.82 19.65 43.28
N ALA A 244 -18.66 20.13 43.75
CA ALA A 244 -18.31 20.20 45.18
C ALA A 244 -18.59 21.58 45.82
N GLY A 245 -19.20 22.52 45.07
CA GLY A 245 -19.40 23.90 45.48
C GLY A 245 -20.57 24.59 44.78
N THR A 246 -20.34 25.80 44.26
CA THR A 246 -21.37 26.63 43.61
C THR A 246 -21.85 26.01 42.31
N GLN A 247 -23.15 25.75 42.20
CA GLN A 247 -23.77 25.17 41.00
C GLN A 247 -24.88 26.09 40.46
N ASN A 248 -24.50 27.02 39.59
CA ASN A 248 -25.42 27.99 39.00
C ASN A 248 -26.08 27.45 37.72
N MET A 249 -25.51 26.41 37.11
CA MET A 249 -26.11 25.69 36.00
C MET A 249 -26.95 24.52 36.52
N THR A 250 -27.86 24.02 35.67
CA THR A 250 -28.62 22.79 35.93
C THR A 250 -28.06 21.68 35.08
N GLU A 251 -27.72 20.55 35.68
CA GLU A 251 -27.33 19.36 34.96
C GLU A 251 -28.55 18.63 34.40
N VAL A 252 -28.63 18.57 33.07
CA VAL A 252 -29.73 17.97 32.31
C VAL A 252 -29.46 16.48 32.06
N THR A 253 -28.18 16.12 31.91
CA THR A 253 -27.74 14.75 31.69
C THR A 253 -26.40 14.57 32.39
N THR A 254 -26.26 13.47 33.13
CA THR A 254 -25.03 13.09 33.83
C THR A 254 -24.11 12.33 32.88
N GLY A 255 -22.81 12.58 32.97
CA GLY A 255 -21.81 11.75 32.31
C GLY A 255 -21.82 10.34 32.89
N GLN A 256 -21.97 9.33 32.04
CA GLN A 256 -21.94 7.93 32.48
C GLN A 256 -21.23 7.05 31.45
N ASN A 257 -20.58 6.00 31.93
CA ASN A 257 -19.90 5.04 31.06
C ASN A 257 -20.92 4.12 30.37
N ALA A 258 -20.55 3.63 29.19
CA ALA A 258 -21.16 2.44 28.62
C ALA A 258 -20.80 1.25 29.51
N LEU A 259 -21.78 0.38 29.77
CA LEU A 259 -21.60 -0.85 30.52
C LEU A 259 -22.06 -2.03 29.67
N ALA A 260 -21.20 -3.04 29.59
CA ALA A 260 -21.52 -4.28 28.93
C ALA A 260 -20.83 -5.46 29.62
N THR A 261 -21.17 -6.68 29.20
CA THR A 261 -20.37 -7.87 29.51
C THR A 261 -19.93 -8.56 28.23
N ILE A 262 -18.69 -9.06 28.21
CA ILE A 262 -18.14 -9.91 27.16
C ILE A 262 -17.87 -11.28 27.77
N ASN A 263 -18.60 -12.32 27.35
CA ASN A 263 -18.56 -13.65 27.96
C ASN A 263 -18.78 -13.60 29.50
N GLY A 264 -19.64 -12.70 29.96
CA GLY A 264 -19.93 -12.48 31.39
C GLY A 264 -18.91 -11.60 32.13
N ILE A 265 -17.80 -11.21 31.51
CA ILE A 265 -16.82 -10.29 32.10
C ILE A 265 -17.30 -8.85 31.92
N ALA A 266 -17.49 -8.12 33.02
CA ALA A 266 -17.91 -6.73 32.99
C ALA A 266 -16.84 -5.85 32.31
N VAL A 267 -17.29 -5.04 31.36
CA VAL A 267 -16.47 -4.05 30.67
C VAL A 267 -17.18 -2.71 30.71
N GLN A 268 -16.40 -1.64 30.82
CA GLN A 268 -16.90 -0.28 30.80
C GLN A 268 -16.07 0.59 29.84
N SER A 269 -16.72 1.57 29.23
CA SER A 269 -16.04 2.56 28.39
C SER A 269 -16.65 3.94 28.60
N PRO A 270 -15.83 5.02 28.58
CA PRO A 270 -16.36 6.39 28.56
C PRO A 270 -17.12 6.71 27.26
N THR A 271 -17.00 5.90 26.21
CA THR A 271 -17.72 6.08 24.94
C THR A 271 -18.60 4.87 24.66
N ASN A 272 -19.45 5.00 23.63
CA ASN A 272 -20.17 3.85 23.09
C ASN A 272 -19.28 2.90 22.28
N THR A 273 -17.95 3.05 22.31
CA THR A 273 -17.02 2.12 21.70
C THR A 273 -16.22 1.41 22.79
N LEU A 274 -16.37 0.09 22.83
CA LEU A 274 -15.57 -0.84 23.61
C LEU A 274 -14.33 -1.20 22.78
N SER A 275 -13.28 -0.39 22.89
CA SER A 275 -12.06 -0.56 22.10
C SER A 275 -11.15 -1.65 22.67
N ASN A 276 -10.73 -2.60 21.84
CA ASN A 276 -9.74 -3.64 22.19
C ASN A 276 -10.07 -4.41 23.48
N VAL A 277 -11.36 -4.60 23.79
CA VAL A 277 -11.81 -5.29 25.02
C VAL A 277 -11.48 -6.79 25.00
N VAL A 278 -11.40 -7.35 23.81
CA VAL A 278 -10.60 -8.55 23.52
C VAL A 278 -9.57 -8.13 22.48
N THR A 279 -8.33 -8.60 22.59
CA THR A 279 -7.24 -8.26 21.68
C THR A 279 -7.69 -8.32 20.22
N GLY A 280 -7.53 -7.21 19.50
CA GLY A 280 -7.89 -7.09 18.10
C GLY A 280 -9.39 -6.92 17.81
N THR A 281 -10.25 -6.78 18.81
CA THR A 281 -11.71 -6.60 18.63
C THR A 281 -12.20 -5.29 19.24
N SER A 282 -13.12 -4.63 18.54
CA SER A 282 -13.81 -3.45 19.06
C SER A 282 -15.31 -3.54 18.79
N PHE A 283 -16.12 -3.13 19.76
CA PHE A 283 -17.59 -3.12 19.63
C PHE A 283 -18.12 -1.70 19.77
N THR A 284 -18.85 -1.21 18.78
CA THR A 284 -19.55 0.07 18.85
C THR A 284 -21.02 -0.19 19.17
N LEU A 285 -21.42 0.23 20.36
CA LEU A 285 -22.73 -0.01 20.95
C LEU A 285 -23.74 1.00 20.40
N ALA A 286 -24.89 0.52 19.96
CA ALA A 286 -25.99 1.33 19.46
C ALA A 286 -27.17 1.35 20.43
N LYS A 287 -27.45 0.21 21.09
CA LYS A 287 -28.58 0.04 22.02
C LYS A 287 -28.25 -0.98 23.10
N THR A 288 -29.03 -0.96 24.17
CA THR A 288 -29.04 -2.06 25.14
C THR A 288 -29.61 -3.33 24.51
N GLY A 289 -29.11 -4.49 24.91
CA GLY A 289 -29.49 -5.77 24.30
C GLY A 289 -28.41 -6.83 24.42
N SER A 290 -28.71 -8.04 23.95
CA SER A 290 -27.76 -9.16 23.91
C SER A 290 -27.55 -9.63 22.49
N THR A 291 -26.32 -9.95 22.13
CA THR A 291 -25.99 -10.55 20.84
C THR A 291 -24.71 -11.40 20.94
N THR A 292 -24.46 -12.26 19.95
CA THR A 292 -23.22 -13.05 19.88
C THR A 292 -22.43 -12.60 18.67
N VAL A 293 -21.19 -12.17 18.88
CA VAL A 293 -20.26 -11.83 17.80
C VAL A 293 -19.39 -13.03 17.51
N THR A 294 -19.42 -13.53 16.28
CA THR A 294 -18.49 -14.57 15.81
C THR A 294 -17.34 -13.93 15.07
N VAL A 295 -16.11 -14.19 15.51
CA VAL A 295 -14.89 -13.80 14.84
C VAL A 295 -14.30 -15.02 14.15
N ALA A 296 -14.01 -14.91 12.87
CA ALA A 296 -13.41 -15.96 12.08
C ALA A 296 -12.48 -15.38 11.01
N ASN A 297 -11.64 -16.23 10.43
CA ASN A 297 -10.87 -15.88 9.24
C ASN A 297 -11.80 -15.41 8.11
N ASP A 298 -11.39 -14.38 7.39
CA ASP A 298 -12.04 -13.95 6.17
C ASP A 298 -11.27 -14.47 4.94
N PRO A 299 -11.76 -15.52 4.25
CA PRO A 299 -11.06 -16.09 3.11
C PRO A 299 -11.13 -15.22 1.86
N THR A 300 -11.96 -14.15 1.85
CA THR A 300 -12.30 -13.41 0.63
C THR A 300 -11.09 -12.86 -0.10
N ALA A 301 -10.17 -12.18 0.61
CA ALA A 301 -8.97 -11.61 0.01
C ALA A 301 -8.02 -12.70 -0.54
N THR A 302 -7.81 -13.78 0.22
CA THR A 302 -6.99 -14.91 -0.24
C THR A 302 -7.61 -15.60 -1.46
N THR A 303 -8.92 -15.89 -1.44
CA THR A 303 -9.63 -16.51 -2.57
C THR A 303 -9.52 -15.64 -3.82
N ASN A 304 -9.66 -14.32 -3.70
CA ASN A 304 -9.48 -13.41 -4.83
C ASN A 304 -8.05 -13.44 -5.36
N ALA A 305 -7.04 -13.42 -4.49
CA ALA A 305 -5.63 -13.49 -4.88
C ALA A 305 -5.30 -14.80 -5.63
N VAL A 306 -5.80 -15.95 -5.15
CA VAL A 306 -5.61 -17.25 -5.81
C VAL A 306 -6.31 -17.29 -7.17
N ASN A 307 -7.52 -16.74 -7.29
CA ASN A 307 -8.21 -16.65 -8.58
C ASN A 307 -7.46 -15.74 -9.56
N SER A 308 -6.92 -14.60 -9.11
CA SER A 308 -6.07 -13.73 -9.95
C SER A 308 -4.80 -14.45 -10.42
N PHE A 309 -4.17 -15.24 -9.54
CA PHE A 309 -3.04 -16.09 -9.89
C PHE A 309 -3.40 -17.10 -10.99
N VAL A 310 -4.51 -17.85 -10.81
CA VAL A 310 -4.95 -18.84 -11.80
C VAL A 310 -5.30 -18.19 -13.13
N ASN A 311 -5.98 -17.04 -13.11
CA ASN A 311 -6.29 -16.30 -14.33
C ASN A 311 -5.03 -15.79 -15.04
N GLY A 312 -4.06 -15.25 -14.30
CA GLY A 312 -2.77 -14.81 -14.84
C GLY A 312 -1.98 -15.95 -15.47
N TYR A 313 -1.93 -17.10 -14.79
CA TYR A 313 -1.31 -18.32 -15.33
C TYR A 313 -2.03 -18.81 -16.58
N ASN A 314 -3.36 -18.88 -16.56
CA ASN A 314 -4.16 -19.36 -17.69
C ASN A 314 -4.01 -18.47 -18.93
N ALA A 315 -3.93 -17.15 -18.74
CA ALA A 315 -3.64 -16.21 -19.81
C ALA A 315 -2.26 -16.47 -20.44
N LEU A 316 -1.22 -16.63 -19.61
CA LEU A 316 0.12 -16.99 -20.05
C LEU A 316 0.12 -18.34 -20.79
N ARG A 317 -0.52 -19.36 -20.24
CA ARG A 317 -0.62 -20.71 -20.81
C ARG A 317 -1.32 -20.70 -22.17
N THR A 318 -2.43 -19.96 -22.28
CA THR A 318 -3.19 -19.82 -23.53
C THR A 318 -2.34 -19.15 -24.60
N GLN A 319 -1.63 -18.09 -24.25
CA GLN A 319 -0.72 -17.41 -25.18
C GLN A 319 0.42 -18.33 -25.62
N LEU A 320 1.04 -19.06 -24.70
CA LEU A 320 2.09 -20.03 -25.01
C LEU A 320 1.59 -21.15 -25.94
N ASN A 321 0.43 -21.71 -25.68
CA ASN A 321 -0.19 -22.73 -26.54
C ASN A 321 -0.43 -22.16 -27.96
N THR A 322 -0.92 -20.92 -28.06
CA THR A 322 -1.17 -20.25 -29.35
C THR A 322 0.13 -20.00 -30.11
N LEU A 323 1.16 -19.50 -29.43
CA LEU A 323 2.44 -19.16 -30.06
C LEU A 323 3.24 -20.40 -30.49
N THR A 324 3.10 -21.52 -29.78
CA THR A 324 3.88 -22.74 -30.02
C THR A 324 3.11 -23.84 -30.75
N ASN A 325 1.85 -23.57 -31.12
CA ASN A 325 0.98 -24.54 -31.80
C ASN A 325 1.62 -25.10 -33.08
N ILE A 326 1.58 -26.43 -33.24
CA ILE A 326 1.98 -27.11 -34.46
C ILE A 326 0.74 -27.84 -35.01
N ASP A 327 0.21 -27.34 -36.12
CA ASP A 327 -0.86 -27.98 -36.87
C ASP A 327 -0.26 -28.86 -37.98
N THR A 328 -0.31 -30.17 -37.77
CA THR A 328 0.20 -31.16 -38.73
C THR A 328 -0.67 -31.29 -39.98
N SER A 329 -1.89 -30.76 -39.96
CA SER A 329 -2.84 -30.81 -41.08
C SER A 329 -2.70 -29.59 -41.99
N ASN A 330 -2.34 -28.43 -41.42
CA ASN A 330 -2.08 -27.21 -42.19
C ASN A 330 -1.03 -26.33 -41.50
N SER A 331 0.18 -26.32 -42.03
CA SER A 331 1.29 -25.53 -41.49
C SER A 331 1.06 -24.01 -41.50
N ALA A 332 0.07 -23.51 -42.26
CA ALA A 332 -0.32 -22.10 -42.22
C ALA A 332 -0.99 -21.69 -40.89
N ASN A 333 -1.47 -22.67 -40.10
CA ASN A 333 -2.07 -22.46 -38.77
C ASN A 333 -1.04 -22.61 -37.62
N ASN A 334 0.23 -22.83 -37.95
CA ASN A 334 1.28 -22.91 -36.95
C ASN A 334 1.44 -21.57 -36.22
N GLY A 335 1.70 -21.65 -34.91
CA GLY A 335 2.04 -20.47 -34.12
C GLY A 335 3.37 -19.86 -34.58
N PRO A 336 3.61 -18.55 -34.37
CA PRO A 336 4.86 -17.90 -34.77
C PRO A 336 6.13 -18.51 -34.18
N LEU A 337 6.02 -19.16 -33.02
CA LEU A 337 7.11 -19.85 -32.30
C LEU A 337 6.98 -21.37 -32.40
N ALA A 338 6.28 -21.88 -33.41
CA ALA A 338 6.17 -23.31 -33.67
C ALA A 338 7.56 -23.94 -33.85
N GLY A 339 7.87 -24.93 -33.01
CA GLY A 339 9.17 -25.61 -33.03
C GLY A 339 10.28 -24.93 -32.20
N ASP A 340 10.01 -23.78 -31.58
CA ASP A 340 10.97 -23.14 -30.69
C ASP A 340 11.19 -23.96 -29.40
N VAL A 341 12.45 -24.33 -29.14
CA VAL A 341 12.83 -25.23 -28.04
C VAL A 341 12.94 -24.46 -26.70
N SER A 342 13.24 -23.16 -26.78
CA SER A 342 13.41 -22.30 -25.59
C SER A 342 12.06 -22.05 -24.89
N THR A 343 11.01 -21.79 -25.66
CA THR A 343 9.64 -21.56 -25.19
C THR A 343 9.03 -22.82 -24.56
N LYS A 344 9.38 -24.00 -25.07
CA LYS A 344 9.01 -25.29 -24.42
C LYS A 344 9.73 -25.49 -23.08
N THR A 345 11.00 -25.11 -23.00
CA THR A 345 11.77 -25.18 -21.74
C THR A 345 11.18 -24.26 -20.68
N LEU A 346 10.73 -23.06 -21.06
CA LEU A 346 10.02 -22.13 -20.18
C LEU A 346 8.75 -22.75 -19.59
N ILE A 347 7.93 -23.39 -20.42
CA ILE A 347 6.71 -24.08 -19.98
C ILE A 347 7.05 -25.13 -18.92
N ASN A 348 8.06 -25.95 -19.18
CA ASN A 348 8.46 -27.01 -18.26
C ASN A 348 8.93 -26.43 -16.92
N GLN A 349 9.74 -25.36 -16.92
CA GLN A 349 10.19 -24.72 -15.67
C GLN A 349 9.03 -24.21 -14.80
N ILE A 350 8.01 -23.61 -15.41
CA ILE A 350 6.82 -23.13 -14.68
C ILE A 350 6.00 -24.33 -14.18
N THR A 351 5.74 -25.33 -15.02
CA THR A 351 4.94 -26.50 -14.65
C THR A 351 5.65 -27.37 -13.60
N ASP A 352 6.97 -27.46 -13.64
CA ASP A 352 7.79 -28.17 -12.63
C ASP A 352 7.61 -27.53 -11.25
N VAL A 353 7.60 -26.19 -11.17
CA VAL A 353 7.31 -25.50 -9.91
C VAL A 353 5.90 -25.82 -9.44
N LEU A 354 4.88 -25.76 -10.30
CA LEU A 354 3.49 -26.06 -9.94
C LEU A 354 3.26 -27.51 -9.48
N GLY A 355 4.10 -28.44 -9.95
CA GLY A 355 4.04 -29.86 -9.60
C GLY A 355 4.75 -30.21 -8.29
N GLN A 356 5.58 -29.33 -7.74
CA GLN A 356 6.32 -29.58 -6.50
C GLN A 356 5.41 -29.59 -5.28
N ALA A 357 5.68 -30.47 -4.33
CA ALA A 357 5.11 -30.37 -2.99
C ALA A 357 5.85 -29.29 -2.20
N ILE A 358 5.12 -28.38 -1.56
CA ILE A 358 5.67 -27.27 -0.77
C ILE A 358 5.20 -27.36 0.68
N GLY A 359 6.15 -27.25 1.60
CA GLY A 359 5.89 -27.13 3.03
C GLY A 359 5.66 -28.44 3.75
N THR A 360 4.92 -28.36 4.86
CA THR A 360 4.62 -29.50 5.75
C THR A 360 3.15 -29.48 6.17
N GLY A 361 2.57 -30.65 6.46
CA GLY A 361 1.19 -30.78 6.94
C GLY A 361 0.20 -31.22 5.86
N THR A 362 -1.06 -30.79 5.97
CA THR A 362 -2.16 -31.26 5.10
C THR A 362 -2.13 -30.62 3.71
N TYR A 363 -1.86 -29.31 3.66
CA TYR A 363 -1.91 -28.53 2.43
C TYR A 363 -0.52 -28.33 1.82
N GLN A 364 -0.03 -29.33 1.09
CA GLN A 364 1.32 -29.33 0.50
C GLN A 364 1.34 -29.18 -1.02
N SER A 365 0.18 -29.09 -1.68
CA SER A 365 0.09 -28.97 -3.13
C SER A 365 -1.10 -28.12 -3.56
N LEU A 366 -1.08 -27.56 -4.77
CA LEU A 366 -2.22 -26.84 -5.34
C LEU A 366 -3.52 -27.67 -5.30
N GLY A 367 -3.44 -28.97 -5.60
CA GLY A 367 -4.58 -29.86 -5.57
C GLY A 367 -5.22 -30.00 -4.19
N SER A 368 -4.41 -29.95 -3.12
CA SER A 368 -4.90 -30.06 -1.73
C SER A 368 -5.78 -28.88 -1.29
N VAL A 369 -5.66 -27.73 -1.96
CA VAL A 369 -6.47 -26.52 -1.72
C VAL A 369 -7.51 -26.27 -2.82
N GLY A 370 -7.74 -27.26 -3.70
CA GLY A 370 -8.76 -27.18 -4.75
C GLY A 370 -8.31 -26.49 -6.04
N VAL A 371 -7.01 -26.32 -6.27
CA VAL A 371 -6.47 -25.84 -7.55
C VAL A 371 -5.93 -27.03 -8.36
N THR A 372 -6.53 -27.32 -9.50
CA THR A 372 -6.20 -28.50 -10.32
C THR A 372 -5.75 -28.11 -11.72
N MET A 373 -4.85 -28.91 -12.31
CA MET A 373 -4.38 -28.73 -13.69
C MET A 373 -5.19 -29.60 -14.66
N ASN A 374 -5.65 -28.98 -15.74
CA ASN A 374 -6.39 -29.60 -16.84
C ASN A 374 -5.44 -30.25 -17.86
N ALA A 375 -5.99 -31.06 -18.77
CA ALA A 375 -5.21 -31.75 -19.80
C ALA A 375 -4.49 -30.80 -20.79
N ASP A 376 -5.01 -29.59 -20.99
CA ASP A 376 -4.38 -28.53 -21.80
C ASP A 376 -3.28 -27.75 -21.04
N GLY A 377 -3.07 -28.09 -19.75
CA GLY A 377 -2.16 -27.43 -18.84
C GLY A 377 -2.69 -26.13 -18.25
N THR A 378 -3.95 -25.77 -18.43
CA THR A 378 -4.58 -24.65 -17.68
C THR A 378 -4.92 -25.09 -16.25
N LEU A 379 -5.09 -24.14 -15.34
CA LEU A 379 -5.54 -24.36 -13.96
C LEU A 379 -7.04 -24.09 -13.80
N SER A 380 -7.67 -24.77 -12.84
CA SER A 380 -9.06 -24.56 -12.42
C SER A 380 -9.14 -24.49 -10.90
N VAL A 381 -10.10 -23.72 -10.37
CA VAL A 381 -10.27 -23.48 -8.93
C VAL A 381 -11.63 -23.98 -8.46
N ASP A 382 -11.63 -24.86 -7.46
CA ASP A 382 -12.80 -25.17 -6.63
C ASP A 382 -12.85 -24.17 -5.46
N ASN A 383 -13.62 -23.09 -5.64
CA ASN A 383 -13.73 -22.02 -4.63
C ASN A 383 -14.31 -22.50 -3.29
N THR A 384 -15.07 -23.60 -3.28
CA THR A 384 -15.62 -24.15 -2.04
C THR A 384 -14.53 -24.85 -1.24
N LYS A 385 -13.73 -25.71 -1.90
CA LYS A 385 -12.57 -26.36 -1.26
C LYS A 385 -11.51 -25.34 -0.85
N LEU A 386 -11.24 -24.35 -1.69
CA LEU A 386 -10.27 -23.30 -1.37
C LEU A 386 -10.69 -22.52 -0.13
N SER A 387 -11.95 -22.05 -0.09
CA SER A 387 -12.47 -21.31 1.07
C SER A 387 -12.47 -22.16 2.34
N ALA A 388 -12.77 -23.46 2.24
CA ALA A 388 -12.71 -24.39 3.36
C ALA A 388 -11.26 -24.60 3.86
N ALA A 389 -10.29 -24.76 2.96
CA ALA A 389 -8.89 -24.90 3.31
C ALA A 389 -8.33 -23.64 4.01
N ILE A 390 -8.67 -22.45 3.49
CA ILE A 390 -8.29 -21.17 4.09
C ILE A 390 -8.90 -21.04 5.49
N ALA A 391 -10.18 -21.37 5.66
CA ALA A 391 -10.84 -21.30 6.96
C ALA A 391 -10.24 -22.29 7.98
N ALA A 392 -9.88 -23.50 7.54
CA ALA A 392 -9.36 -24.56 8.40
C ALA A 392 -7.90 -24.34 8.82
N SER A 393 -7.04 -23.85 7.91
CA SER A 393 -5.61 -23.64 8.19
C SER A 393 -5.03 -22.50 7.35
N PRO A 394 -5.32 -21.22 7.71
CA PRO A 394 -4.86 -20.07 6.95
C PRO A 394 -3.35 -20.04 6.77
N SER A 395 -2.59 -20.34 7.84
CA SER A 395 -1.13 -20.33 7.83
C SER A 395 -0.51 -21.37 6.88
N GLN A 396 -1.14 -22.55 6.73
CA GLN A 396 -0.69 -23.56 5.78
C GLN A 396 -0.96 -23.12 4.34
N VAL A 397 -2.12 -22.50 4.08
CA VAL A 397 -2.43 -21.93 2.75
C VAL A 397 -1.50 -20.76 2.43
N THR A 398 -1.17 -19.91 3.41
CA THR A 398 -0.13 -18.87 3.26
C THR A 398 1.22 -19.49 2.93
N GLY A 399 1.64 -20.53 3.66
CA GLY A 399 2.90 -21.22 3.43
C GLY A 399 2.98 -21.85 2.03
N LEU A 400 1.86 -22.37 1.53
CA LEU A 400 1.77 -22.95 0.19
C LEU A 400 1.98 -21.89 -0.90
N PHE A 401 1.33 -20.73 -0.78
CA PHE A 401 1.32 -19.71 -1.83
C PHE A 401 2.38 -18.62 -1.64
N ALA A 402 2.37 -17.90 -0.52
CA ALA A 402 3.29 -16.81 -0.23
C ALA A 402 4.63 -17.29 0.34
N GLY A 403 4.61 -18.40 1.10
CA GLY A 403 5.72 -18.83 1.94
C GLY A 403 5.52 -18.38 3.39
N THR A 404 6.34 -18.93 4.29
CA THR A 404 6.27 -18.63 5.73
C THR A 404 7.66 -18.57 6.36
N GLY A 405 7.80 -17.73 7.38
CA GLY A 405 8.92 -17.75 8.30
C GLY A 405 8.42 -18.17 9.68
N THR A 406 9.03 -19.19 10.27
CA THR A 406 8.69 -19.66 11.62
C THR A 406 9.92 -19.62 12.51
N ALA A 407 9.72 -19.50 13.81
CA ALA A 407 10.80 -19.51 14.80
C ALA A 407 10.50 -20.55 15.88
N THR A 408 11.55 -21.15 16.44
CA THR A 408 11.42 -22.08 17.58
C THR A 408 11.30 -21.38 18.92
N ASP A 409 11.76 -20.13 19.02
CA ASP A 409 11.71 -19.30 20.23
C ASP A 409 10.48 -18.38 20.17
N SER A 410 9.67 -18.35 21.24
CA SER A 410 8.41 -17.61 21.29
C SER A 410 8.56 -16.09 21.29
N LEU A 411 9.76 -15.57 21.55
CA LEU A 411 10.09 -14.14 21.50
C LEU A 411 10.88 -13.78 20.23
N VAL A 412 11.02 -14.73 19.29
CA VAL A 412 11.61 -14.51 17.98
C VAL A 412 10.52 -14.69 16.92
N SER A 413 10.51 -13.82 15.92
CA SER A 413 9.60 -13.95 14.77
C SER A 413 10.34 -13.63 13.48
N VAL A 414 9.72 -13.97 12.35
CA VAL A 414 10.21 -13.64 11.01
C VAL A 414 9.21 -12.68 10.36
N PRO A 415 9.32 -11.35 10.57
CA PRO A 415 8.35 -10.40 10.05
C PRO A 415 8.31 -10.36 8.52
N SER A 416 9.45 -10.57 7.87
CA SER A 416 9.55 -10.53 6.42
C SER A 416 10.77 -11.31 5.92
N PHE A 417 10.69 -11.71 4.66
CA PHE A 417 11.80 -12.20 3.85
C PHE A 417 11.52 -11.79 2.39
N THR A 418 12.53 -11.78 1.54
CA THR A 418 12.38 -11.38 0.13
C THR A 418 12.67 -12.57 -0.79
N ASP A 419 12.62 -12.34 -2.11
CA ASP A 419 12.99 -13.36 -3.10
C ASP A 419 14.47 -13.74 -3.11
N THR A 420 15.34 -12.95 -2.47
CA THR A 420 16.76 -13.31 -2.29
C THR A 420 16.99 -14.26 -1.12
N THR A 421 16.02 -14.38 -0.21
CA THR A 421 16.10 -15.30 0.92
C THR A 421 15.91 -16.74 0.45
N GLN A 422 16.89 -17.60 0.74
CA GLN A 422 16.81 -19.02 0.40
C GLN A 422 15.93 -19.76 1.41
N ALA A 423 15.21 -20.78 0.93
CA ALA A 423 14.49 -21.68 1.84
C ALA A 423 15.50 -22.46 2.70
N GLY A 424 15.24 -22.59 4.00
CA GLY A 424 16.16 -23.27 4.92
C GLY A 424 15.88 -22.96 6.38
N THR A 425 16.62 -23.62 7.26
CA THR A 425 16.58 -23.40 8.70
C THR A 425 17.90 -22.76 9.14
N TYR A 426 17.82 -21.64 9.85
CA TYR A 426 18.94 -20.79 10.19
C TYR A 426 18.99 -20.55 11.70
N ALA A 427 20.14 -20.79 12.33
CA ALA A 427 20.33 -20.51 13.75
C ALA A 427 20.34 -19.00 14.03
N VAL A 428 19.74 -18.58 15.15
CA VAL A 428 19.73 -17.18 15.60
C VAL A 428 20.44 -17.09 16.94
N SER A 429 21.36 -16.13 17.07
CA SER A 429 22.02 -15.83 18.35
C SER A 429 22.06 -14.33 18.56
N VAL A 430 21.79 -13.90 19.79
CA VAL A 430 21.71 -12.49 20.19
C VAL A 430 22.85 -12.18 21.16
N THR A 431 23.52 -11.05 20.97
CA THR A 431 24.61 -10.58 21.84
C THR A 431 24.22 -9.33 22.63
N GLN A 432 23.20 -8.61 22.16
CA GLN A 432 22.61 -7.45 22.83
C GLN A 432 21.13 -7.40 22.49
N LEU A 433 20.27 -7.11 23.47
CA LEU A 433 18.85 -6.87 23.23
C LEU A 433 18.62 -5.42 22.89
N ALA A 434 17.56 -5.16 22.13
CA ALA A 434 17.13 -3.79 21.92
C ALA A 434 16.59 -3.18 23.22
N THR A 435 16.82 -1.89 23.44
CA THR A 435 16.25 -1.13 24.56
C THR A 435 15.52 0.10 24.06
N GLN A 436 14.62 0.62 24.90
CA GLN A 436 13.93 1.88 24.68
C GLN A 436 14.74 3.03 25.27
N GLY A 437 14.66 4.19 24.64
CA GLY A 437 15.18 5.44 25.15
C GLY A 437 14.30 6.00 26.25
N SER A 438 14.91 6.61 27.26
CA SER A 438 14.21 7.18 28.40
C SER A 438 14.85 8.48 28.89
N LEU A 439 14.05 9.27 29.60
CA LEU A 439 14.46 10.47 30.31
C LEU A 439 13.93 10.39 31.74
N SER A 440 14.82 10.21 32.71
CA SER A 440 14.48 10.25 34.13
C SER A 440 14.76 11.62 34.70
N GLY A 441 13.82 12.18 35.45
CA GLY A 441 14.01 13.40 36.22
C GLY A 441 15.09 13.23 37.30
N SER A 442 15.66 14.35 37.75
CA SER A 442 16.66 14.39 38.82
C SER A 442 16.09 14.78 40.18
N ALA A 443 14.82 15.15 40.25
CA ALA A 443 14.11 15.55 41.47
C ALA A 443 12.61 15.25 41.35
N ALA A 444 11.89 15.32 42.48
CA ALA A 444 10.44 15.20 42.50
C ALA A 444 9.79 16.35 41.69
N ALA A 445 8.77 16.04 40.89
CA ALA A 445 8.07 17.03 40.10
C ALA A 445 7.26 18.00 41.00
N ASN A 446 7.31 19.29 40.69
CA ASN A 446 6.39 20.26 41.29
C ASN A 446 4.96 19.96 40.84
N THR A 447 4.11 19.58 41.79
CA THR A 447 2.72 19.19 41.52
C THR A 447 1.75 20.37 41.43
N THR A 448 2.21 21.61 41.63
CA THR A 448 1.41 22.82 41.42
C THR A 448 1.84 23.48 40.11
N ILE A 449 0.93 23.50 39.14
CA ILE A 449 1.14 24.10 37.84
C ILE A 449 0.56 25.51 37.82
N THR A 450 1.37 26.48 37.44
CA THR A 450 1.00 27.89 37.29
C THR A 450 1.21 28.29 35.83
N ALA A 451 0.16 28.85 35.21
CA ALA A 451 0.18 29.27 33.82
C ALA A 451 1.31 30.28 33.55
N GLY A 452 2.05 30.09 32.47
CA GLY A 452 3.22 30.88 32.08
C GLY A 452 4.50 30.62 32.88
N VAL A 453 4.46 29.84 33.96
CA VAL A 453 5.61 29.63 34.86
C VAL A 453 6.23 28.25 34.68
N ASN A 454 5.44 27.19 34.84
CA ASN A 454 5.92 25.79 34.78
C ASN A 454 4.94 24.88 34.02
N ASP A 455 4.18 25.45 33.12
CA ASP A 455 3.08 24.81 32.40
C ASP A 455 3.50 24.25 31.04
N THR A 456 4.64 24.64 30.46
CA THR A 456 5.07 24.21 29.13
C THR A 456 6.26 23.24 29.18
N LEU A 457 6.13 22.13 28.46
CA LEU A 457 7.20 21.16 28.22
C LEU A 457 7.33 20.94 26.71
N ALA A 458 8.53 21.14 26.18
CA ALA A 458 8.87 20.87 24.80
C ALA A 458 9.79 19.65 24.74
N PHE A 459 9.20 18.50 24.42
CA PHE A 459 9.90 17.23 24.27
C PHE A 459 10.46 17.07 22.86
N ASN A 460 11.57 16.34 22.76
CA ASN A 460 11.98 15.66 21.53
C ASN A 460 11.92 14.16 21.81
N ILE A 461 11.10 13.42 21.05
CA ILE A 461 10.91 11.97 21.20
C ILE A 461 11.25 11.34 19.85
N SER A 462 12.34 10.58 19.79
CA SER A 462 12.87 10.00 18.56
C SER A 462 13.04 11.01 17.41
N GLY A 463 13.57 12.20 17.73
CA GLY A 463 13.75 13.28 16.76
C GLY A 463 12.51 14.15 16.53
N MET A 464 11.34 13.77 17.03
CA MET A 464 10.08 14.50 16.83
C MET A 464 9.81 15.50 17.95
N ALA A 465 9.57 16.76 17.58
CA ALA A 465 9.20 17.81 18.53
C ALA A 465 7.75 17.66 18.99
N VAL A 466 7.53 17.72 20.31
CA VAL A 466 6.21 17.62 20.94
C VAL A 466 6.09 18.67 22.02
N ASN A 467 5.17 19.60 21.84
CA ASN A 467 4.89 20.65 22.82
C ASN A 467 3.66 20.29 23.64
N VAL A 468 3.81 20.38 24.96
CA VAL A 468 2.80 20.05 25.98
C VAL A 468 2.56 21.30 26.80
N THR A 469 1.30 21.64 27.04
CA THR A 469 0.89 22.73 27.94
C THR A 469 -0.04 22.16 29.01
N VAL A 470 0.52 21.92 30.20
CA VAL A 470 -0.20 21.39 31.34
C VAL A 470 -1.10 22.48 31.94
N PRO A 471 -2.42 22.24 32.11
CA PRO A 471 -3.32 23.21 32.70
C PRO A 471 -2.90 23.57 34.13
N ALA A 472 -3.06 24.85 34.48
CA ALA A 472 -2.83 25.31 35.85
C ALA A 472 -3.73 24.57 36.85
N GLY A 473 -3.17 24.20 38.00
CA GLY A 473 -3.87 23.40 39.00
C GLY A 473 -2.93 22.69 39.96
N SER A 474 -3.51 21.93 40.88
CA SER A 474 -2.78 21.08 41.82
C SER A 474 -3.03 19.61 41.48
N TYR A 475 -1.95 18.86 41.35
CA TYR A 475 -1.95 17.46 40.93
C TYR A 475 -1.37 16.55 42.02
N SER A 476 -1.55 15.25 41.87
CA SER A 476 -0.65 14.26 42.44
C SER A 476 0.46 13.98 41.42
N ALA A 477 1.62 13.45 41.84
CA ALA A 477 2.67 13.10 40.89
C ALA A 477 2.17 12.13 39.79
N SER A 478 1.33 11.15 40.17
CA SER A 478 0.70 10.22 39.25
C SER A 478 -0.31 10.89 38.30
N SER A 479 -1.16 11.81 38.78
CA SER A 479 -2.12 12.49 37.91
C SER A 479 -1.46 13.53 37.00
N LEU A 480 -0.35 14.13 37.43
CA LEU A 480 0.48 14.98 36.59
C LEU A 480 1.17 14.16 35.49
N ALA A 481 1.73 12.99 35.82
CA ALA A 481 2.34 12.08 34.85
C ALA A 481 1.32 11.66 33.78
N ALA A 482 0.10 11.31 34.21
CA ALA A 482 -0.99 10.97 33.31
C ALA A 482 -1.43 12.14 32.41
N GLN A 483 -1.45 13.37 32.94
CA GLN A 483 -1.71 14.60 32.15
C GLN A 483 -0.67 14.72 31.03
N ILE A 484 0.61 14.70 31.40
CA ILE A 484 1.73 14.87 30.47
C ILE A 484 1.71 13.75 29.42
N GLN A 485 1.50 12.50 29.84
CA GLN A 485 1.40 11.36 28.91
C GLN A 485 0.25 11.54 27.92
N SER A 486 -0.94 11.96 28.39
CA SER A 486 -2.10 12.20 27.54
C SER A 486 -1.79 13.25 26.48
N GLN A 487 -1.18 14.37 26.87
CA GLN A 487 -0.83 15.45 25.95
C GLN A 487 0.29 15.08 24.97
N ILE A 488 1.31 14.33 25.41
CA ILE A 488 2.34 13.80 24.51
C ILE A 488 1.67 12.93 23.44
N ASN A 489 0.85 11.96 23.85
CA ASN A 489 0.23 10.99 22.94
C ASN A 489 -0.93 11.59 22.12
N ALA A 490 -1.45 12.76 22.50
CA ALA A 490 -2.39 13.55 21.69
C ALA A 490 -1.69 14.29 20.53
N SER A 491 -0.35 14.37 20.53
CA SER A 491 0.41 14.98 19.43
C SER A 491 0.10 14.33 18.08
N THR A 492 -0.34 15.12 17.11
CA THR A 492 -0.59 14.64 15.74
C THR A 492 0.68 14.13 15.08
N THR A 493 1.84 14.72 15.40
CA THR A 493 3.15 14.27 14.92
C THR A 493 3.43 12.84 15.36
N LEU A 494 3.24 12.54 16.65
CA LEU A 494 3.46 11.19 17.19
C LEU A 494 2.41 10.19 16.69
N GLN A 495 1.13 10.58 16.66
CA GLN A 495 0.05 9.72 16.17
C GLN A 495 0.25 9.34 14.69
N THR A 496 0.70 10.28 13.85
CA THR A 496 1.02 10.02 12.44
C THR A 496 2.19 9.06 12.31
N ALA A 497 3.22 9.21 13.16
CA ALA A 497 4.37 8.31 13.22
C ALA A 497 4.08 6.96 13.91
N LYS A 498 2.89 6.81 14.52
CA LYS A 498 2.52 5.67 15.39
C LYS A 498 3.50 5.44 16.54
N VAL A 499 4.07 6.53 17.04
CA VAL A 499 4.95 6.52 18.21
C VAL A 499 4.13 6.99 19.41
N THR A 500 4.37 6.39 20.56
CA THR A 500 3.83 6.83 21.85
C THR A 500 4.96 6.99 22.86
N ALA A 501 4.68 7.65 23.97
CA ALA A 501 5.54 7.61 25.13
C ALA A 501 4.72 7.24 26.38
N SER A 502 5.39 6.61 27.32
CA SER A 502 4.86 6.41 28.67
C SER A 502 5.49 7.43 29.62
N VAL A 503 4.71 7.94 30.56
CA VAL A 503 5.17 8.81 31.64
C VAL A 503 4.75 8.19 32.96
N SER A 504 5.72 7.99 33.84
CA SER A 504 5.49 7.44 35.18
C SER A 504 6.12 8.34 36.23
N ALA A 505 5.57 8.34 37.43
CA ALA A 505 6.21 8.92 38.61
C ALA A 505 6.52 7.80 39.59
N ASN A 506 7.75 7.73 40.08
CA ASN A 506 8.10 6.77 41.13
C ASN A 506 7.53 7.19 42.50
N ALA A 507 7.75 6.38 43.54
CA ALA A 507 7.27 6.67 44.90
C ALA A 507 7.79 7.99 45.48
N SER A 508 8.91 8.51 44.99
CA SER A 508 9.48 9.80 45.37
C SER A 508 8.99 10.98 44.50
N GLY A 509 8.06 10.73 43.57
CA GLY A 509 7.52 11.76 42.68
C GLY A 509 8.45 12.15 41.51
N VAL A 510 9.53 11.39 41.28
CA VAL A 510 10.43 11.62 40.14
C VAL A 510 9.79 11.06 38.88
N MET A 511 9.68 11.90 37.85
CA MET A 511 9.09 11.55 36.57
C MET A 511 10.07 10.78 35.69
N THR A 512 9.60 9.75 34.98
CA THR A 512 10.35 9.08 33.92
C THR A 512 9.49 9.01 32.67
N ILE A 513 10.03 9.49 31.55
CA ILE A 513 9.44 9.38 30.23
C ILE A 513 10.17 8.28 29.49
N THR A 514 9.45 7.32 28.93
CA THR A 514 10.03 6.23 28.11
C THR A 514 9.35 6.25 26.74
N ASP A 515 10.16 6.30 25.69
CA ASP A 515 9.69 6.19 24.31
C ASP A 515 9.22 4.75 24.04
N SER A 516 8.15 4.59 23.26
CA SER A 516 7.68 3.27 22.81
C SER A 516 8.62 2.61 21.79
N GLN A 517 9.43 3.37 21.07
CA GLN A 517 10.36 2.84 20.08
C GLN A 517 11.56 2.16 20.75
N PHE A 518 12.10 1.16 20.06
CA PHE A 518 13.33 0.47 20.45
C PHE A 518 14.46 0.85 19.50
N GLY A 519 15.70 0.73 19.95
CA GLY A 519 16.87 0.96 19.11
C GLY A 519 17.52 2.32 19.30
N SER A 520 18.57 2.57 18.53
CA SER A 520 19.35 3.82 18.60
C SER A 520 18.54 5.07 18.22
N VAL A 521 17.43 4.89 17.51
CA VAL A 521 16.49 5.97 17.17
C VAL A 521 15.71 6.46 18.40
N SER A 522 15.53 5.60 19.39
CA SER A 522 14.74 5.86 20.58
C SER A 522 15.51 6.76 21.54
N ALA A 523 15.07 8.01 21.67
CA ALA A 523 15.70 9.01 22.51
C ALA A 523 14.67 10.02 23.00
N VAL A 524 14.84 10.50 24.22
CA VAL A 524 13.94 11.49 24.83
C VAL A 524 14.75 12.64 25.41
N SER A 525 14.37 13.88 25.08
CA SER A 525 14.87 15.09 25.73
C SER A 525 13.74 16.06 26.01
N VAL A 526 13.94 16.99 26.95
CA VAL A 526 12.93 17.97 27.36
C VAL A 526 13.52 19.37 27.49
N SER A 527 12.68 20.37 27.18
CA SER A 527 12.92 21.79 27.39
C SER A 527 11.59 22.49 27.75
N GLY A 528 11.56 23.82 27.80
CA GLY A 528 10.38 24.60 28.19
C GLY A 528 10.42 25.10 29.62
N ASN A 529 9.48 25.99 29.99
CA ASN A 529 9.47 26.64 31.31
C ASN A 529 9.21 25.64 32.46
N GLY A 530 8.55 24.51 32.18
CA GLY A 530 8.27 23.44 33.13
C GLY A 530 9.42 22.46 33.33
N ALA A 531 10.42 22.43 32.44
CA ALA A 531 11.43 21.37 32.43
C ALA A 531 12.18 21.24 33.78
N ALA A 532 12.73 22.35 34.30
CA ALA A 532 13.46 22.32 35.57
C ALA A 532 12.55 22.02 36.78
N SER A 533 11.30 22.48 36.74
CA SER A 533 10.33 22.35 37.83
C SER A 533 9.72 20.94 37.91
N LEU A 534 9.56 20.27 36.76
CA LEU A 534 8.90 18.96 36.66
C LEU A 534 9.88 17.81 36.49
N MET A 535 11.05 18.04 35.90
CA MET A 535 12.08 17.03 35.63
C MET A 535 13.37 17.24 36.44
N GLY A 536 13.47 18.33 37.20
CA GLY A 536 14.69 18.71 37.91
C GLY A 536 15.72 19.42 37.00
N SER A 537 16.80 19.92 37.59
CA SER A 537 17.82 20.72 36.90
C SER A 537 18.77 19.91 36.01
N SER A 538 18.82 18.58 36.17
CA SER A 538 19.75 17.72 35.42
C SER A 538 19.14 16.34 35.15
N PRO A 539 18.04 16.26 34.39
CA PRO A 539 17.44 14.98 34.04
C PRO A 539 18.42 14.11 33.25
N THR A 540 18.39 12.80 33.49
CA THR A 540 19.28 11.82 32.86
C THR A 540 18.58 11.19 31.67
N ALA A 541 19.12 11.42 30.47
CA ALA A 541 18.67 10.75 29.25
C ALA A 541 19.51 9.49 28.99
N VAL A 542 18.84 8.40 28.65
CA VAL A 542 19.45 7.14 28.20
C VAL A 542 18.89 6.86 26.81
N ALA A 543 19.76 6.79 25.80
CA ALA A 543 19.34 6.39 24.46
C ALA A 543 19.04 4.88 24.42
N GLY A 544 18.10 4.50 23.56
CA GLY A 544 17.86 3.10 23.23
C GLY A 544 19.04 2.51 22.47
N LEU A 545 19.14 1.19 22.50
CA LEU A 545 20.16 0.42 21.81
C LEU A 545 19.46 -0.57 20.87
N ASP A 546 20.06 -0.85 19.72
CA ASP A 546 19.55 -1.87 18.79
C ASP A 546 19.87 -3.28 19.28
N VAL A 547 19.09 -4.26 18.83
CA VAL A 547 19.45 -5.68 18.98
C VAL A 547 20.75 -5.96 18.22
N GLN A 548 21.68 -6.72 18.78
CA GLN A 548 22.87 -7.20 18.07
C GLN A 548 22.87 -8.72 18.04
N GLY A 549 23.28 -9.33 16.93
CA GLY A 549 23.23 -10.77 16.80
C GLY A 549 23.75 -11.32 15.46
N THR A 550 23.58 -12.62 15.30
CA THR A 550 23.93 -13.35 14.08
C THR A 550 22.73 -14.15 13.58
N ILE A 551 22.64 -14.32 12.26
CA ILE A 551 21.73 -15.24 11.61
C ILE A 551 22.59 -16.22 10.81
N ASN A 552 22.42 -17.52 11.04
CA ASN A 552 23.22 -18.58 10.47
C ASN A 552 24.74 -18.41 10.70
N GLY A 553 25.12 -17.89 11.87
CA GLY A 553 26.52 -17.63 12.24
C GLY A 553 27.14 -16.39 11.57
N VAL A 554 26.42 -15.70 10.68
CA VAL A 554 26.87 -14.45 10.05
C VAL A 554 26.32 -13.26 10.84
N ALA A 555 27.16 -12.25 11.12
CA ALA A 555 26.73 -11.02 11.79
C ALA A 555 25.62 -10.34 10.98
N ALA A 556 24.50 -10.06 11.65
CA ALA A 556 23.37 -9.39 11.05
C ALA A 556 23.51 -7.86 11.19
N THR A 557 23.01 -7.12 10.20
CA THR A 557 22.73 -5.69 10.39
C THR A 557 21.52 -5.56 11.31
N SER A 558 21.42 -4.48 12.07
CA SER A 558 20.37 -4.32 13.08
C SER A 558 19.68 -2.97 13.03
N SER A 559 18.42 -2.94 13.46
CA SER A 559 17.69 -1.71 13.76
C SER A 559 16.52 -2.03 14.68
N GLY A 560 16.41 -1.31 15.79
CA GLY A 560 15.43 -1.58 16.84
C GLY A 560 15.54 -3.03 17.30
N GLN A 561 14.43 -3.75 17.21
CA GLN A 561 14.34 -5.18 17.57
C GLN A 561 14.64 -6.13 16.40
N ASN A 562 15.03 -5.62 15.24
CA ASN A 562 15.17 -6.42 14.02
C ASN A 562 16.65 -6.69 13.70
N LEU A 563 16.94 -7.95 13.37
CA LEU A 563 18.15 -8.43 12.74
C LEU A 563 17.86 -8.66 11.25
N TYR A 564 18.71 -8.12 10.38
CA TYR A 564 18.64 -8.25 8.93
C TYR A 564 19.75 -9.17 8.43
N GLY A 565 19.38 -10.16 7.64
CA GLY A 565 20.32 -11.11 7.06
C GLY A 565 21.30 -10.44 6.10
N ALA A 566 22.54 -10.94 6.10
CA ALA A 566 23.63 -10.34 5.34
C ALA A 566 23.44 -10.50 3.82
N THR A 567 23.68 -9.42 3.07
CA THR A 567 23.58 -9.40 1.61
C THR A 567 24.49 -10.43 0.95
N GLY A 568 24.01 -11.11 -0.09
CA GLY A 568 24.76 -12.14 -0.83
C GLY A 568 24.90 -13.49 -0.10
N THR A 569 24.23 -13.68 1.03
CA THR A 569 24.20 -14.96 1.76
C THR A 569 22.84 -15.67 1.61
N ALA A 570 22.71 -16.90 2.12
CA ALA A 570 21.43 -17.63 2.09
C ALA A 570 20.30 -16.91 2.85
N VAL A 571 20.65 -16.00 3.77
CA VAL A 571 19.69 -15.22 4.58
C VAL A 571 19.51 -13.80 4.06
N ASP A 572 20.02 -13.46 2.86
CA ASP A 572 19.80 -12.14 2.26
C ASP A 572 18.30 -11.82 2.17
N GLY A 573 17.93 -10.61 2.58
CA GLY A 573 16.53 -10.16 2.64
C GLY A 573 15.70 -10.70 3.80
N LEU A 574 16.23 -11.60 4.63
CA LEU A 574 15.54 -12.12 5.82
C LEU A 574 15.54 -11.08 6.94
N THR A 575 14.38 -10.81 7.53
CA THR A 575 14.26 -10.05 8.77
C THR A 575 13.84 -10.99 9.90
N VAL A 576 14.59 -10.95 11.01
CA VAL A 576 14.28 -11.68 12.24
C VAL A 576 14.07 -10.65 13.35
N GLN A 577 12.90 -10.65 13.97
CA GLN A 577 12.62 -9.77 15.10
C GLN A 577 12.80 -10.51 16.42
N VAL A 578 13.43 -9.86 17.39
CA VAL A 578 13.65 -10.36 18.75
C VAL A 578 12.97 -9.41 19.73
N ALA A 579 11.82 -9.84 20.27
CA ALA A 579 10.98 -9.01 21.15
C ALA A 579 11.52 -8.83 22.58
N GLY A 580 12.58 -9.56 22.94
CA GLY A 580 13.17 -9.57 24.28
C GLY A 580 13.79 -10.92 24.64
N GLY A 581 13.95 -11.20 25.92
CA GLY A 581 14.47 -12.47 26.45
C GLY A 581 15.89 -12.37 26.98
N ALA A 582 16.66 -13.45 26.90
CA ALA A 582 18.10 -13.45 27.25
C ALA A 582 18.96 -13.25 25.99
N VAL A 583 20.21 -12.85 26.20
CA VAL A 583 21.29 -12.95 25.19
C VAL A 583 21.77 -14.40 25.10
N GLY A 584 22.37 -14.77 23.97
CA GLY A 584 22.84 -16.11 23.65
C GLY A 584 22.06 -16.74 22.48
N SER A 585 22.08 -18.07 22.41
CA SER A 585 21.36 -18.85 21.39
C SER A 585 19.85 -18.68 21.56
N ARG A 586 19.15 -18.37 20.46
CA ARG A 586 17.69 -18.15 20.40
C ARG A 586 16.99 -19.18 19.50
N GLY A 587 17.60 -20.35 19.33
CA GLY A 587 17.07 -21.42 18.49
C GLY A 587 17.23 -21.13 17.01
N THR A 588 16.25 -21.55 16.20
CA THR A 588 16.30 -21.45 14.73
C THR A 588 15.08 -20.77 14.16
N VAL A 589 15.28 -20.07 13.05
CA VAL A 589 14.20 -19.62 12.16
C VAL A 589 14.17 -20.49 10.90
N THR A 590 12.99 -20.90 10.44
CA THR A 590 12.81 -21.67 9.22
C THR A 590 12.05 -20.84 8.20
N VAL A 591 12.64 -20.65 7.02
CA VAL A 591 12.04 -19.97 5.88
C VAL A 591 11.60 -21.01 4.86
N GLN A 592 10.32 -20.97 4.50
CA GLN A 592 9.71 -21.74 3.43
C GLN A 592 9.28 -20.80 2.31
N ARG A 593 9.63 -21.13 1.06
CA ARG A 593 9.19 -20.39 -0.12
C ARG A 593 7.93 -21.03 -0.73
N GLY A 594 6.87 -20.25 -0.85
CA GLY A 594 5.62 -20.67 -1.51
C GLY A 594 5.72 -20.64 -3.05
N TYR A 595 4.69 -21.14 -3.74
CA TYR A 595 4.63 -21.15 -5.20
C TYR A 595 4.83 -19.76 -5.80
N ALA A 596 4.26 -18.71 -5.18
CA ALA A 596 4.34 -17.35 -5.71
C ALA A 596 5.79 -16.88 -5.83
N ALA A 597 6.57 -17.05 -4.78
CA ALA A 597 7.98 -16.66 -4.73
C ALA A 597 8.82 -17.49 -5.72
N GLN A 598 8.60 -18.81 -5.79
CA GLN A 598 9.33 -19.69 -6.71
C GLN A 598 9.04 -19.35 -8.18
N LEU A 599 7.77 -19.15 -8.52
CA LEU A 599 7.34 -18.74 -9.86
C LEU A 599 7.83 -17.31 -10.19
N ASN A 600 7.87 -16.43 -9.20
CA ASN A 600 8.40 -15.07 -9.39
C ASN A 600 9.91 -15.11 -9.68
N THR A 601 10.67 -15.99 -9.04
CA THR A 601 12.09 -16.23 -9.37
C THR A 601 12.24 -16.72 -10.82
N VAL A 602 11.46 -17.72 -11.24
CA VAL A 602 11.52 -18.25 -12.61
C VAL A 602 11.22 -17.15 -13.63
N THR A 603 10.10 -16.44 -13.45
CA THR A 603 9.69 -15.36 -14.37
C THR A 603 10.67 -14.18 -14.38
N THR A 604 11.23 -13.80 -13.24
CA THR A 604 12.26 -12.75 -13.14
C THR A 604 13.52 -13.13 -13.90
N ASN A 605 13.99 -14.38 -13.75
CA ASN A 605 15.16 -14.85 -14.49
C ASN A 605 14.92 -14.84 -16.01
N LEU A 606 13.72 -15.26 -16.44
CA LEU A 606 13.31 -15.26 -17.85
C LEU A 606 13.24 -13.84 -18.45
N LEU A 607 12.78 -12.87 -17.67
CA LEU A 607 12.59 -11.47 -18.07
C LEU A 607 13.81 -10.56 -17.83
N SER A 608 14.84 -11.07 -17.16
CA SER A 608 16.06 -10.30 -16.87
C SER A 608 16.77 -9.85 -18.16
N SER A 609 17.68 -8.88 -18.04
CA SER A 609 18.46 -8.37 -19.18
C SER A 609 19.39 -9.41 -19.82
N SER A 610 19.66 -10.53 -19.13
CA SER A 610 20.40 -11.68 -19.68
C SER A 610 19.53 -12.94 -19.75
N GLY A 611 18.22 -12.77 -19.57
CA GLY A 611 17.22 -13.82 -19.55
C GLY A 611 16.84 -14.29 -20.95
N MET A 612 16.15 -15.43 -21.01
CA MET A 612 15.73 -16.06 -22.26
C MET A 612 14.99 -15.10 -23.20
N VAL A 613 14.05 -14.31 -22.66
CA VAL A 613 13.23 -13.39 -23.48
C VAL A 613 14.09 -12.31 -24.14
N GLN A 614 15.07 -11.78 -23.40
CA GLN A 614 15.97 -10.75 -23.93
C GLN A 614 16.95 -11.36 -24.94
N ASN A 615 17.54 -12.52 -24.63
CA ASN A 615 18.45 -13.22 -25.54
C ASN A 615 17.79 -13.57 -26.89
N GLU A 616 16.53 -14.04 -26.86
CA GLU A 616 15.77 -14.34 -28.08
C GLU A 616 15.44 -13.06 -28.86
N THR A 617 15.04 -11.99 -28.16
CA THR A 617 14.80 -10.68 -28.76
C THR A 617 16.04 -10.17 -29.50
N ASP A 618 17.22 -10.29 -28.88
CA ASP A 618 18.48 -9.85 -29.46
C ASP A 618 18.90 -10.73 -30.65
N ALA A 619 18.71 -12.05 -30.56
CA ALA A 619 18.97 -12.98 -31.66
C ALA A 619 18.10 -12.69 -32.90
N ILE A 620 16.81 -12.45 -32.70
CA ILE A 620 15.88 -12.08 -33.78
C ILE A 620 16.27 -10.73 -34.40
N ASN A 621 16.57 -9.72 -33.57
CA ASN A 621 16.97 -8.39 -34.06
C ASN A 621 18.27 -8.42 -34.87
N ASN A 622 19.24 -9.24 -34.46
CA ASN A 622 20.47 -9.46 -35.21
C ASN A 622 20.18 -10.12 -36.58
N SER A 623 19.29 -11.10 -36.60
CA SER A 623 18.85 -11.76 -37.84
C SER A 623 18.12 -10.80 -38.78
N LEU A 624 17.23 -9.96 -38.24
CA LEU A 624 16.52 -8.91 -38.99
C LEU A 624 17.49 -7.89 -39.58
N SER A 625 18.52 -7.50 -38.81
CA SER A 625 19.55 -6.57 -39.27
C SER A 625 20.37 -7.15 -40.42
N SER A 626 20.79 -8.42 -40.31
CA SER A 626 21.49 -9.14 -41.38
C SER A 626 20.63 -9.28 -42.64
N LEU A 627 19.35 -9.67 -42.49
CA LEU A 627 18.42 -9.77 -43.60
C LEU A 627 18.18 -8.42 -44.28
N ALA A 628 18.05 -7.33 -43.52
CA ALA A 628 17.92 -5.99 -44.08
C ALA A 628 19.13 -5.60 -44.94
N SER A 629 20.36 -5.92 -44.50
CA SER A 629 21.56 -5.73 -45.31
C SER A 629 21.55 -6.59 -46.58
N GLN A 630 21.17 -7.87 -46.49
CA GLN A 630 21.10 -8.76 -47.66
C GLN A 630 20.05 -8.31 -48.68
N ILE A 631 18.87 -7.89 -48.21
CA ILE A 631 17.80 -7.31 -49.03
C ILE A 631 18.31 -6.07 -49.75
N SER A 632 19.00 -5.16 -49.05
CA SER A 632 19.55 -3.95 -49.66
C SER A 632 20.57 -4.27 -50.76
N VAL A 633 21.50 -5.19 -50.50
CA VAL A 633 22.50 -5.62 -51.50
C VAL A 633 21.83 -6.28 -52.71
N MET A 634 20.84 -7.15 -52.49
CA MET A 634 20.12 -7.82 -53.57
C MET A 634 19.31 -6.82 -54.40
N GLN A 635 18.66 -5.84 -53.77
CA GLN A 635 17.93 -4.78 -54.46
C GLN A 635 18.87 -4.00 -55.38
N THR A 636 20.02 -3.55 -54.88
CA THR A 636 21.04 -2.87 -55.71
C THR A 636 21.52 -3.74 -56.88
N ARG A 637 21.68 -5.05 -56.65
CA ARG A 637 22.07 -5.98 -57.72
C ARG A 637 20.98 -6.11 -58.79
N LEU A 638 19.71 -6.13 -58.39
CA LEU A 638 18.57 -6.18 -59.31
C LEU A 638 18.43 -4.89 -60.10
N ASP A 639 18.60 -3.73 -59.47
CA ASP A 639 18.57 -2.43 -60.14
C ASP A 639 19.68 -2.34 -61.21
N ASN A 640 20.89 -2.79 -60.88
CA ASN A 640 22.01 -2.87 -61.83
C ASN A 640 21.74 -3.85 -62.99
N LYS A 641 21.17 -5.03 -62.71
CA LYS A 641 20.77 -5.99 -63.75
C LYS A 641 19.70 -5.42 -64.67
N GLN A 642 18.71 -4.73 -64.12
CA GLN A 642 17.66 -4.07 -64.89
C GLN A 642 18.26 -3.01 -65.83
N ALA A 643 19.15 -2.17 -65.32
CA ALA A 643 19.88 -1.19 -66.12
C ALA A 643 20.71 -1.84 -67.23
N LEU A 644 21.39 -2.96 -66.94
CA LEU A 644 22.14 -3.73 -67.94
C LEU A 644 21.24 -4.28 -69.04
N TYR A 645 20.10 -4.88 -68.69
CA TYR A 645 19.15 -5.38 -69.69
C TYR A 645 18.66 -4.24 -70.58
N TYR A 646 18.28 -3.10 -70.01
CA TYR A 646 17.89 -1.93 -70.81
C TYR A 646 19.02 -1.44 -71.72
N ALA A 647 20.27 -1.39 -71.25
CA ALA A 647 21.42 -1.01 -72.08
C ALA A 647 21.66 -1.99 -73.24
N GLN A 648 21.56 -3.30 -72.98
CA GLN A 648 21.70 -4.35 -74.00
C GLN A 648 20.59 -4.26 -75.05
N PHE A 649 19.34 -4.07 -74.62
CA PHE A 649 18.22 -3.93 -75.55
C PHE A 649 18.28 -2.61 -76.34
N ASN A 650 18.74 -1.51 -75.75
CA ASN A 650 18.98 -0.26 -76.47
C ASN A 650 20.06 -0.41 -77.54
N ALA A 651 21.18 -1.08 -77.23
CA ALA A 651 22.22 -1.38 -78.20
C ALA A 651 21.71 -2.28 -79.34
N LEU A 652 20.88 -3.26 -79.03
CA LEU A 652 20.23 -4.11 -80.01
C LEU A 652 19.27 -3.31 -80.91
N SER A 653 18.46 -2.41 -80.35
CA SER A 653 17.59 -1.50 -81.13
C SER A 653 18.40 -0.66 -82.12
N ALA A 654 19.53 -0.09 -81.68
CA ALA A 654 20.41 0.70 -82.55
C ALA A 654 21.04 -0.16 -83.67
N LEU A 655 21.45 -1.39 -83.35
CA LEU A 655 21.96 -2.34 -84.35
C LEU A 655 20.90 -2.71 -85.38
N VAL A 656 19.67 -3.04 -84.94
CA VAL A 656 18.55 -3.37 -85.83
C VAL A 656 18.17 -2.17 -86.71
N ALA A 657 18.18 -0.95 -86.17
CA ALA A 657 17.95 0.28 -86.94
C ALA A 657 19.06 0.50 -87.99
N SER A 658 20.33 0.31 -87.63
CA SER A 658 21.46 0.37 -88.57
C SER A 658 21.32 -0.67 -89.67
N MET A 659 21.01 -1.92 -89.32
CA MET A 659 20.79 -2.99 -90.29
C MET A 659 19.60 -2.70 -91.21
N THR A 660 18.52 -2.11 -90.68
CA THR A 660 17.36 -1.67 -91.46
C THR A 660 17.73 -0.56 -92.44
N ASN A 661 18.53 0.42 -92.00
CA ASN A 661 19.03 1.48 -92.88
C ASN A 661 19.96 0.93 -93.96
N THR A 662 20.86 0.01 -93.62
CA THR A 662 21.73 -0.68 -94.60
C THR A 662 20.92 -1.52 -95.57
N SER A 663 19.92 -2.27 -95.10
CA SER A 663 19.01 -3.04 -95.97
C SER A 663 18.25 -2.12 -96.91
N THR A 664 17.66 -1.04 -96.40
CA THR A 664 16.93 -0.04 -97.21
C THR A 664 17.87 0.57 -98.25
N TYR A 665 19.08 0.97 -97.86
CA TYR A 665 20.10 1.49 -98.77
C TYR A 665 20.46 0.48 -99.87
N LEU A 666 20.70 -0.79 -99.51
CA LEU A 666 20.96 -1.86 -100.47
C LEU A 666 19.77 -2.11 -101.39
N THR A 667 18.54 -2.09 -100.89
CA THR A 667 17.31 -2.21 -101.69
C THR A 667 17.16 -1.03 -102.65
N THR A 668 17.41 0.21 -102.20
CA THR A 668 17.37 1.40 -103.06
C THR A 668 18.47 1.35 -104.12
N GLN A 669 19.69 0.92 -103.78
CA GLN A 669 20.78 0.76 -104.75
C GLN A 669 20.49 -0.36 -105.75
N LEU A 670 19.92 -1.49 -105.30
CA LEU A 670 19.52 -2.58 -106.17
C LEU A 670 18.39 -2.15 -107.13
N ALA A 671 17.41 -1.36 -106.64
CA ALA A 671 16.36 -0.77 -107.46
C ALA A 671 16.90 0.28 -108.44
N ALA A 672 17.90 1.07 -108.04
CA ALA A 672 18.59 2.03 -108.92
C ALA A 672 19.38 1.32 -110.04
N ILE A 673 20.05 0.20 -109.73
CA ILE A 673 20.72 -0.66 -110.72
C ILE A 673 19.69 -1.28 -111.68
N GLN A 674 18.56 -1.78 -111.17
CA GLN A 674 17.46 -2.30 -112.01
C GLN A 674 16.86 -1.22 -112.94
N ASN A 675 16.81 0.03 -112.51
CA ASN A 675 16.35 1.15 -113.34
C ASN A 675 17.42 1.61 -114.36
N GLN A 676 18.71 1.51 -114.06
CA GLN A 676 19.78 1.75 -115.05
C GLN A 676 19.78 0.71 -116.17
N THR A 677 19.44 -0.55 -115.89
CA THR A 677 19.28 -1.59 -116.91
C THR A 677 18.02 -1.44 -117.79
N LYS A 678 17.10 -0.53 -117.45
CA LYS A 678 15.90 -0.23 -118.27
C LYS A 678 16.08 0.96 -119.23
N SER A 679 17.20 1.68 -119.16
CA SER A 679 17.47 2.87 -119.99
C SER A 679 18.65 2.69 -120.95
N GLY A 680 19.03 1.46 -121.25
CA GLY A 680 20.04 1.10 -122.26
C GLY A 680 19.42 0.49 -123.50
#